data_AF-A0A971VPS0-F1
#
_entry.id   AF-A0A971VPS0-F1
#
_cell.length_a   1.000
_cell.length_b   1.000
_cell.length_c   1.000
_cell.angle_alpha   90.00
_cell.angle_beta   90.00
_cell.angle_gamma   90.00
#
_symmetry.space_group_name_H-M   'P 1'
#
loop_
_entity.id
_entity.type
_entity.pdbx_description
1 polymer ?
#
loop_
_entity_poly.entity_id
_entity_poly.type
_entity_poly.pdbx_seq_one_letter_code
_entity_poly.pdbx_strand_id
1 'polypeptide(L)'
;MKNLVIGILAHVDAGKTTLSESLLYLSGKIRKLGRVDNKDAYLDTYELERARGITIFSKQAVFRIGDLQVTLLDTPGHVDFSTEMERTLQVLDYAILVINGSEGIQGHTKTLWRLLDIYQIPVFLFINKMDQNRAEREELMAELKKQLSDRCMDFGQTDTEHFFDQLAMCDEGLMETFLEKGRIENSQIQKAVKMRRVFPCFFGSVLKLDGVEEFLNGIGKYTEAPSYPKNFGARVFKISRDEKGNRMTHMKITGGRLKVRDIVSNGDWEEKVTQIRIYSGQKYEAVNEVKAGTVCAVTGLTRARSGEGLGEERNIYSPVLEPVLSYRVVLPEDCDPRVMLPKLREVEEEEPELRILWNEQLKEIQVRIMGEVQLEILQSMIKDRFGIDVSFDSGRVVYKETIANTVEGVGHFEPLRHYAEVHLLLEPAARGSGLEFAVDCSDDVLARNWKNLILSHLKEKVHIGVLTGSPVTDMKITLVSGRAHNKHTEGGDFREATYRAVRQGLKEAESILLEPYYDFQLEIPEKMVGRAISDIERLHGTCRISQVSGDMAVISGSAPVSTLQNYQKEVTAYTRGQGRLFCTLKGYDVCHNAEEVIAAIGYDSEKDAENPTGSIFCANGAGFAVSWDKVKEYMHVESWLKQGKSHENAKDEKNRANPDKWITPDEVDRIFEKTFFANQGRKTYLQKRRPAAEENYSRDVYVGKPREDKEEYLLVDGYNIIFAWPELKDLAKENMDSAKSRLLHYLSKYKSVENINVIVVFDAYRVQGHPEEVIEYDNLIVVYTREAQTADQYIEKFAHVNKGKYNITVATSDGLQQVIIRGEGCALMSASELREKVKMTNEGIINAFREKQAVDRNYLGDAISDEAKRRMQKLVD
;
A
#
# COMPACT_ATOMS: atom_id res chain seq x y z
N MET A 1 8.35 43.56 10.99
CA MET A 1 8.83 42.36 11.69
C MET A 1 8.51 41.15 10.83
N LYS A 2 9.50 40.30 10.60
CA LYS A 2 9.34 39.02 9.91
C LYS A 2 9.07 37.96 10.96
N ASN A 3 8.06 37.11 10.75
CA ASN A 3 7.71 36.03 11.67
C ASN A 3 8.15 34.70 11.07
N LEU A 4 8.72 33.84 11.91
CA LEU A 4 9.15 32.49 11.53
C LEU A 4 8.70 31.49 12.58
N VAL A 5 8.19 30.34 12.13
CA VAL A 5 7.88 29.20 13.00
C VAL A 5 8.94 28.14 12.79
N ILE A 6 9.73 27.85 13.83
CA ILE A 6 10.78 26.84 13.80
C ILE A 6 10.39 25.69 14.71
N GLY A 7 10.47 24.45 14.23
CA GLY A 7 10.36 23.27 15.07
C GLY A 7 11.73 22.72 15.44
N ILE A 8 11.90 22.19 16.64
CA ILE A 8 13.12 21.48 17.03
C ILE A 8 12.80 20.00 17.26
N LEU A 9 13.52 19.15 16.54
CA LEU A 9 13.30 17.71 16.48
C LEU A 9 14.60 17.00 16.82
N ALA A 10 14.51 15.88 17.53
CA ALA A 10 15.66 15.06 17.85
C ALA A 10 15.23 13.67 18.30
N HIS A 11 16.15 12.71 18.26
CA HIS A 11 15.98 11.46 18.99
C HIS A 11 16.07 11.69 20.51
N VAL A 12 15.58 10.72 21.28
CA VAL A 12 15.66 10.73 22.75
C VAL A 12 17.10 10.94 23.21
N ASP A 13 17.30 11.81 24.20
CA ASP A 13 18.60 12.19 24.76
C ASP A 13 19.58 12.93 23.84
N ALA A 14 19.19 13.35 22.62
CA ALA A 14 20.05 14.19 21.77
C ALA A 14 20.32 15.60 22.36
N GLY A 15 19.56 16.01 23.36
CA GLY A 15 19.68 17.33 24.01
C GLY A 15 18.78 18.41 23.39
N LYS A 16 17.66 18.02 22.79
CA LYS A 16 16.62 18.90 22.23
C LYS A 16 16.17 19.98 23.21
N THR A 17 15.62 19.58 24.37
CA THR A 17 15.14 20.52 25.39
C THR A 17 16.28 21.43 25.87
N THR A 18 17.48 20.88 26.06
CA THR A 18 18.66 21.66 26.44
C THR A 18 19.00 22.72 25.39
N LEU A 19 18.91 22.39 24.10
CA LEU A 19 19.13 23.37 23.03
C LEU A 19 18.05 24.46 23.05
N SER A 20 16.78 24.10 23.22
CA SER A 20 15.70 25.07 23.36
C SER A 20 15.93 26.04 24.53
N GLU A 21 16.34 25.54 25.70
CA GLU A 21 16.70 26.38 26.85
C GLU A 21 17.84 27.36 26.52
N SER A 22 18.90 26.87 25.88
CA SER A 22 20.05 27.70 25.50
C SER A 22 19.69 28.78 24.48
N LEU A 23 18.84 28.48 23.50
CA LEU A 23 18.33 29.47 22.54
C LEU A 23 17.49 30.56 23.24
N LEU A 24 16.66 30.17 24.21
CA LEU A 24 15.87 31.11 25.01
C LEU A 24 16.74 31.96 25.94
N TYR A 25 17.82 31.40 26.47
CA TYR A 25 18.76 32.11 27.33
C TYR A 25 19.56 33.14 26.53
N LEU A 26 20.16 32.73 25.40
CA LEU A 26 20.98 33.60 24.55
C LEU A 26 20.15 34.71 23.89
N SER A 27 18.88 34.46 23.58
CA SER A 27 17.95 35.50 23.11
C SER A 27 17.47 36.45 24.23
N GLY A 28 17.89 36.23 25.48
CA GLY A 28 17.53 37.05 26.65
C GLY A 28 16.10 36.82 27.14
N LYS A 29 15.39 35.80 26.63
CA LYS A 29 14.00 35.50 27.01
C LYS A 29 13.90 34.91 28.41
N ILE A 30 14.85 34.07 28.80
CA ILE A 30 14.98 33.53 30.16
C ILE A 30 16.26 34.07 30.82
N ARG A 31 16.22 34.25 32.14
CA ARG A 31 17.34 34.82 32.92
C ARG A 31 18.31 33.77 33.45
N LYS A 32 17.91 32.49 33.47
CA LYS A 32 18.69 31.36 33.98
C LYS A 32 18.43 30.16 33.08
N LEU A 33 19.46 29.37 32.84
CA LEU A 33 19.37 28.07 32.15
C LEU A 33 18.75 27.04 33.09
N GLY A 34 17.66 26.40 32.67
CA GLY A 34 17.15 25.18 33.29
C GLY A 34 17.83 23.93 32.71
N ARG A 35 17.66 22.78 33.38
CA ARG A 35 18.13 21.46 32.95
C ARG A 35 17.06 20.39 33.15
N VAL A 36 17.03 19.44 32.21
CA VAL A 36 16.14 18.27 32.28
C VAL A 36 16.52 17.38 33.46
N ASP A 37 17.82 17.10 33.64
CA ASP A 37 18.33 16.27 34.75
C ASP A 37 18.00 16.84 36.13
N ASN A 38 17.93 18.17 36.23
CA ASN A 38 17.59 18.88 37.46
C ASN A 38 16.08 19.10 37.61
N LYS A 39 15.27 18.66 36.63
CA LYS A 39 13.80 18.82 36.58
C LYS A 39 13.30 20.27 36.64
N ASP A 40 14.12 21.22 36.17
CA ASP A 40 13.84 22.66 36.21
C ASP A 40 13.84 23.32 34.82
N ALA A 41 13.77 22.53 33.75
CA ALA A 41 13.56 23.04 32.39
C ALA A 41 12.28 23.90 32.29
N TYR A 42 12.39 25.03 31.59
CA TYR A 42 11.31 25.99 31.35
C TYR A 42 10.20 25.41 30.51
N LEU A 43 10.55 24.59 29.51
CA LEU A 43 9.58 23.94 28.64
C LEU A 43 8.97 22.70 29.29
N ASP A 44 9.71 21.80 29.95
CA ASP A 44 9.14 20.56 30.51
C ASP A 44 8.45 20.80 31.89
N THR A 45 7.13 20.90 31.86
CA THR A 45 6.29 21.34 32.98
C THR A 45 5.34 20.26 33.47
N TYR A 46 5.08 19.23 32.67
CA TYR A 46 4.24 18.12 33.07
C TYR A 46 5.03 17.16 33.98
N GLU A 47 4.40 16.61 35.02
CA GLU A 47 5.12 15.82 36.04
C GLU A 47 5.83 14.60 35.44
N LEU A 48 5.16 13.91 34.50
CA LEU A 48 5.74 12.77 33.78
C LEU A 48 6.90 13.16 32.87
N GLU A 49 6.87 14.35 32.25
CA GLU A 49 8.01 14.86 31.46
C GLU A 49 9.24 15.03 32.35
N ARG A 50 9.06 15.60 33.55
CA ARG A 50 10.14 15.77 34.54
C ARG A 50 10.58 14.46 35.17
N ALA A 51 9.67 13.51 35.35
CA ALA A 51 9.98 12.21 35.95
C ALA A 51 10.80 11.32 35.00
N ARG A 52 10.44 11.33 33.71
CA ARG A 52 11.08 10.50 32.68
C ARG A 52 12.18 11.22 31.89
N GLY A 53 12.30 12.55 31.99
CA GLY A 53 13.27 13.33 31.24
C GLY A 53 12.99 13.41 29.73
N ILE A 54 11.72 13.24 29.33
CA ILE A 54 11.28 13.27 27.93
C ILE A 54 10.24 14.38 27.71
N THR A 55 10.22 14.98 26.53
CA THR A 55 9.15 15.90 26.12
C THR A 55 7.97 15.08 25.58
N ILE A 56 6.78 15.30 26.15
CA ILE A 56 5.55 14.57 25.79
C ILE A 56 4.63 15.45 24.96
N PHE A 57 4.47 16.72 25.32
CA PHE A 57 3.59 17.65 24.61
C PHE A 57 4.37 18.71 23.87
N SER A 58 3.93 19.05 22.64
CA SER A 58 4.54 20.15 21.91
C SER A 58 4.29 21.47 22.64
N LYS A 59 5.36 22.26 22.85
CA LYS A 59 5.32 23.55 23.56
C LYS A 59 5.90 24.67 22.73
N GLN A 60 5.37 25.88 22.94
CA GLN A 60 5.78 27.05 22.19
C GLN A 60 6.52 28.08 23.03
N ALA A 61 7.57 28.66 22.47
CA ALA A 61 8.26 29.81 23.03
C ALA A 61 8.52 30.87 21.96
N VAL A 62 8.40 32.14 22.33
CA VAL A 62 8.57 33.26 21.40
C VAL A 62 9.78 34.09 21.82
N PHE A 63 10.73 34.24 20.92
CA PHE A 63 11.94 35.05 21.11
C PHE A 63 12.32 35.80 19.83
N ARG A 64 13.37 36.63 19.90
CA ARG A 64 13.82 37.47 18.78
C ARG A 64 15.27 37.17 18.43
N ILE A 65 15.56 37.19 17.13
CA ILE A 65 16.91 37.14 16.55
C ILE A 65 17.02 38.34 15.60
N GLY A 66 17.65 39.44 16.04
CA GLY A 66 17.62 40.70 15.30
C GLY A 66 16.19 41.17 15.00
N ASP A 67 15.86 41.33 13.72
CA ASP A 67 14.52 41.75 13.24
C ASP A 67 13.52 40.59 13.04
N LEU A 68 13.97 39.35 13.27
CA LEU A 68 13.17 38.14 13.15
C LEU A 68 12.50 37.79 14.49
N GLN A 69 11.19 37.61 14.47
CA GLN A 69 10.46 37.03 15.58
C GLN A 69 10.29 35.53 15.33
N VAL A 70 10.88 34.71 16.20
CA VAL A 70 10.85 33.26 16.10
C VAL A 70 9.83 32.72 17.10
N THR A 71 8.91 31.90 16.60
CA THR A 71 8.10 30.99 17.42
C THR A 71 8.73 29.61 17.33
N LEU A 72 9.37 29.18 18.41
CA LEU A 72 9.95 27.85 18.54
C LEU A 72 8.87 26.89 19.03
N LEU A 73 8.66 25.80 18.28
CA LEU A 73 7.83 24.68 18.67
C LEU A 73 8.73 23.51 19.05
N ASP A 74 8.76 23.19 20.34
CA ASP A 74 9.52 22.08 20.88
C ASP A 74 8.71 20.80 20.75
N THR A 75 9.09 19.89 19.83
CA THR A 75 8.31 18.69 19.55
C THR A 75 8.76 17.51 20.41
N PRO A 76 7.91 16.53 20.71
CA PRO A 76 8.36 15.28 21.31
C PRO A 76 9.44 14.58 20.46
N GLY A 77 10.38 13.89 21.12
CA GLY A 77 11.47 13.15 20.46
C GLY A 77 11.39 11.62 20.64
N HIS A 78 10.31 11.14 21.26
CA HIS A 78 10.06 9.72 21.49
C HIS A 78 9.11 9.17 20.43
N VAL A 79 9.32 7.92 20.01
CA VAL A 79 8.58 7.27 18.91
C VAL A 79 7.07 7.27 19.18
N ASP A 80 6.65 6.96 20.41
CA ASP A 80 5.26 6.98 20.84
C ASP A 80 4.56 8.35 20.71
N PHE A 81 5.28 9.46 20.50
CA PHE A 81 4.68 10.79 20.23
C PHE A 81 5.06 11.32 18.84
N SER A 82 5.46 10.45 17.92
CA SER A 82 5.81 10.83 16.54
C SER A 82 4.68 11.58 15.84
N THR A 83 3.46 11.46 16.36
CA THR A 83 2.27 11.98 15.74
C THR A 83 1.86 13.36 16.24
N GLU A 84 2.00 13.62 17.54
CA GLU A 84 2.04 14.99 18.08
C GLU A 84 3.12 15.81 17.38
N MET A 85 4.27 15.19 17.11
CA MET A 85 5.33 15.78 16.31
C MET A 85 4.89 16.01 14.86
N GLU A 86 4.30 15.01 14.18
CA GLU A 86 3.82 15.12 12.79
C GLU A 86 2.79 16.26 12.62
N ARG A 87 1.85 16.42 13.56
CA ARG A 87 0.93 17.56 13.58
C ARG A 87 1.65 18.90 13.63
N THR A 88 2.72 18.96 14.43
CA THR A 88 3.52 20.17 14.57
C THR A 88 4.28 20.50 13.28
N LEU A 89 4.73 19.50 12.52
CA LEU A 89 5.42 19.69 11.22
C LEU A 89 4.58 20.52 10.23
N GLN A 90 3.26 20.34 10.23
CA GLN A 90 2.35 20.99 9.28
C GLN A 90 2.31 22.52 9.38
N VAL A 91 2.82 23.09 10.48
CA VAL A 91 2.85 24.54 10.70
C VAL A 91 4.27 25.11 10.74
N LEU A 92 5.31 24.31 10.50
CA LEU A 92 6.68 24.80 10.52
C LEU A 92 7.03 25.55 9.23
N ASP A 93 7.88 26.57 9.36
CA ASP A 93 8.59 27.20 8.24
C ASP A 93 9.97 26.57 8.06
N TYR A 94 10.62 26.22 9.18
CA TYR A 94 11.93 25.59 9.24
C TYR A 94 11.96 24.57 10.37
N ALA A 95 12.88 23.62 10.29
CA ALA A 95 13.14 22.64 11.33
C ALA A 95 14.61 22.69 11.76
N ILE A 96 14.86 22.40 13.04
CA ILE A 96 16.18 22.14 13.61
C ILE A 96 16.21 20.65 13.94
N LEU A 97 17.07 19.88 13.28
CA LEU A 97 17.32 18.48 13.60
C LEU A 97 18.57 18.37 14.47
N VAL A 98 18.38 17.99 15.73
CA VAL A 98 19.49 17.80 16.69
C VAL A 98 19.96 16.36 16.65
N ILE A 99 21.27 16.17 16.50
CA ILE A 99 21.91 14.85 16.44
C ILE A 99 22.97 14.77 17.53
N ASN A 100 23.04 13.65 18.24
CA ASN A 100 24.09 13.41 19.22
C ASN A 100 25.40 13.00 18.50
N GLY A 101 26.43 13.85 18.54
CA GLY A 101 27.72 13.61 17.89
C GLY A 101 28.47 12.38 18.40
N SER A 102 28.20 11.89 19.61
CA SER A 102 28.82 10.66 20.14
C SER A 102 28.14 9.38 19.68
N GLU A 103 26.88 9.47 19.29
CA GLU A 103 26.05 8.34 18.88
C GLU A 103 25.81 8.30 17.36
N GLY A 104 26.06 9.40 16.64
CA GLY A 104 25.87 9.48 15.20
C GLY A 104 24.40 9.44 14.80
N ILE A 105 24.11 8.92 13.60
CA ILE A 105 22.75 8.89 13.04
C ILE A 105 22.05 7.60 13.49
N GLN A 106 20.99 7.76 14.27
CA GLN A 106 20.16 6.66 14.77
C GLN A 106 18.97 6.35 13.85
N GLY A 107 18.33 5.19 14.05
CA GLY A 107 17.11 4.81 13.33
C GLY A 107 16.01 5.88 13.38
N HIS A 108 15.73 6.44 14.57
CA HIS A 108 14.72 7.49 14.71
C HIS A 108 15.07 8.77 13.96
N THR A 109 16.35 9.16 13.90
CA THR A 109 16.81 10.33 13.12
C THR A 109 16.43 10.20 11.64
N LYS A 110 16.49 8.99 11.07
CA LYS A 110 16.07 8.73 9.69
C LYS A 110 14.57 8.88 9.50
N THR A 111 13.77 8.44 10.47
CA THR A 111 12.31 8.64 10.46
C THR A 111 11.98 10.13 10.47
N LEU A 112 12.62 10.91 11.36
CA LEU A 112 12.47 12.37 11.41
C LEU A 112 12.86 13.01 10.07
N TRP A 113 13.98 12.60 9.50
CA TRP A 113 14.45 13.09 8.22
C TRP A 113 13.46 12.80 7.08
N ARG A 114 12.92 11.58 7.03
CA ARG A 114 11.89 11.17 6.06
C ARG A 114 10.63 12.01 6.20
N LEU A 115 10.16 12.27 7.41
CA LEU A 115 9.01 13.14 7.65
C LEU A 115 9.29 14.57 7.19
N LEU A 116 10.44 15.14 7.54
CA LEU A 116 10.84 16.47 7.06
C LEU A 116 10.93 16.55 5.54
N ASP A 117 11.26 15.45 4.87
CA ASP A 117 11.23 15.33 3.41
C ASP A 117 9.81 15.25 2.84
N ILE A 118 8.93 14.41 3.39
CA ILE A 118 7.51 14.33 2.98
C ILE A 118 6.84 15.71 3.10
N TYR A 119 7.09 16.42 4.19
CA TYR A 119 6.52 17.75 4.44
C TYR A 119 7.29 18.89 3.75
N GLN A 120 8.41 18.58 3.06
CA GLN A 120 9.26 19.55 2.35
C GLN A 120 9.72 20.74 3.23
N ILE A 121 10.02 20.47 4.51
CA ILE A 121 10.38 21.51 5.49
C ILE A 121 11.89 21.77 5.42
N PRO A 122 12.38 23.00 5.19
CA PRO A 122 13.80 23.34 5.26
C PRO A 122 14.43 22.99 6.61
N VAL A 123 15.65 22.42 6.61
CA VAL A 123 16.28 21.87 7.83
C VAL A 123 17.65 22.49 8.10
N PHE A 124 17.87 22.86 9.35
CA PHE A 124 19.18 23.11 9.95
C PHE A 124 19.56 21.93 10.83
N LEU A 125 20.80 21.44 10.73
CA LEU A 125 21.31 20.38 11.57
C LEU A 125 22.19 20.96 12.67
N PHE A 126 21.97 20.50 13.90
CA PHE A 126 22.83 20.82 15.03
C PHE A 126 23.37 19.54 15.65
N ILE A 127 24.67 19.31 15.50
CA ILE A 127 25.38 18.17 16.04
C ILE A 127 25.87 18.55 17.44
N ASN A 128 25.18 18.01 18.44
CA ASN A 128 25.36 18.29 19.85
C ASN A 128 26.32 17.28 20.52
N LYS A 129 26.72 17.56 21.76
CA LYS A 129 27.58 16.71 22.59
C LYS A 129 28.96 16.42 21.99
N MET A 130 29.49 17.36 21.20
CA MET A 130 30.84 17.26 20.64
C MET A 130 31.95 17.26 21.70
N ASP A 131 31.61 17.50 22.97
CA ASP A 131 32.50 17.38 24.11
C ASP A 131 32.72 15.95 24.60
N GLN A 132 31.94 14.98 24.11
CA GLN A 132 32.06 13.57 24.47
C GLN A 132 32.91 12.84 23.42
N ASN A 133 34.03 12.24 23.85
CA ASN A 133 35.02 11.58 22.98
C ASN A 133 34.40 10.42 22.19
N ARG A 134 34.22 10.58 20.86
CA ARG A 134 34.15 9.42 19.96
C ARG A 134 34.49 9.68 18.49
N ALA A 135 33.92 10.70 17.84
CA ALA A 135 34.05 10.87 16.39
C ALA A 135 34.62 12.24 16.03
N GLU A 136 35.55 12.25 15.07
CA GLU A 136 36.08 13.49 14.53
C GLU A 136 35.01 14.18 13.65
N ARG A 137 35.00 15.51 13.65
CA ARG A 137 33.99 16.34 12.93
C ARG A 137 33.84 15.92 11.46
N GLU A 138 34.94 15.54 10.82
CA GLU A 138 34.98 15.10 9.41
C GLU A 138 34.26 13.77 9.19
N GLU A 139 34.41 12.81 10.11
CA GLU A 139 33.74 11.50 10.03
C GLU A 139 32.22 11.67 10.16
N LEU A 140 31.77 12.49 11.11
CA LEU A 140 30.34 12.80 11.29
C LEU A 140 29.77 13.50 10.05
N MET A 141 30.51 14.43 9.45
CA MET A 141 30.07 15.07 8.20
C MET A 141 29.94 14.07 7.05
N ALA A 142 30.87 13.13 6.91
CA ALA A 142 30.77 12.07 5.92
C ALA A 142 29.56 11.15 6.17
N GLU A 143 29.28 10.83 7.43
CA GLU A 143 28.11 10.05 7.83
C GLU A 143 26.80 10.76 7.48
N LEU A 144 26.68 12.06 7.79
CA LEU A 144 25.51 12.90 7.46
C LEU A 144 25.28 12.96 5.95
N LYS A 145 26.34 13.14 5.17
CA LYS A 145 26.25 13.14 3.70
C LYS A 145 25.72 11.81 3.16
N LYS A 146 26.29 10.70 3.63
CA LYS A 146 25.94 9.35 3.19
C LYS A 146 24.53 8.92 3.60
N GLN A 147 24.08 9.26 4.81
CA GLN A 147 22.84 8.72 5.36
C GLN A 147 21.64 9.67 5.26
N LEU A 148 21.85 10.99 5.22
CA LEU A 148 20.77 11.98 5.13
C LEU A 148 20.72 12.62 3.74
N SER A 149 21.80 13.29 3.33
CA SER A 149 21.92 13.91 1.99
C SER A 149 23.32 14.42 1.74
N ASP A 150 23.86 14.21 0.53
CA ASP A 150 25.14 14.78 0.07
C ASP A 150 25.21 16.32 0.14
N ARG A 151 24.05 16.97 0.26
CA ARG A 151 23.87 18.43 0.42
C ARG A 151 24.05 18.92 1.85
N CYS A 152 24.37 18.04 2.81
CA CYS A 152 24.75 18.42 4.16
C CYS A 152 26.12 19.11 4.15
N MET A 153 26.18 20.33 4.66
CA MET A 153 27.38 21.17 4.58
C MET A 153 27.71 21.82 5.91
N ASP A 154 28.99 21.87 6.25
CA ASP A 154 29.47 22.49 7.48
C ASP A 154 29.44 24.03 7.39
N PHE A 155 28.74 24.68 8.33
CA PHE A 155 28.60 26.13 8.43
C PHE A 155 29.41 26.72 9.60
N GLY A 156 30.34 25.97 10.19
CA GLY A 156 31.21 26.46 11.27
C GLY A 156 32.25 27.50 10.84
N GLN A 157 32.65 27.51 9.57
CA GLN A 157 33.51 28.54 8.99
C GLN A 157 32.88 29.09 7.71
N THR A 158 32.22 30.25 7.82
CA THR A 158 31.54 30.90 6.68
C THR A 158 32.46 31.88 5.96
N ASP A 159 32.06 32.28 4.74
CA ASP A 159 32.70 33.36 3.98
C ASP A 159 34.16 33.08 3.55
N THR A 160 34.55 31.80 3.48
CA THR A 160 35.84 31.34 2.90
C THR A 160 35.66 30.85 1.47
N GLU A 161 36.75 30.80 0.69
CA GLU A 161 36.72 30.26 -0.69
C GLU A 161 36.24 28.79 -0.70
N HIS A 162 36.79 27.97 0.20
CA HIS A 162 36.37 26.58 0.40
C HIS A 162 34.87 26.43 0.75
N PHE A 163 34.31 27.37 1.52
CA PHE A 163 32.87 27.39 1.82
C PHE A 163 32.05 27.64 0.55
N PHE A 164 32.44 28.59 -0.29
CA PHE A 164 31.74 28.86 -1.54
C PHE A 164 31.90 27.73 -2.57
N ASP A 165 33.07 27.09 -2.63
CA ASP A 165 33.30 25.89 -3.45
C ASP A 165 32.32 24.76 -3.09
N GLN A 166 32.17 24.48 -1.80
CA GLN A 166 31.24 23.43 -1.33
C GLN A 166 29.78 23.79 -1.60
N LEU A 167 29.40 25.07 -1.46
CA LEU A 167 28.05 25.53 -1.80
C LEU A 167 27.75 25.38 -3.29
N ALA A 168 28.73 25.69 -4.16
CA ALA A 168 28.62 25.52 -5.60
C ALA A 168 28.35 24.06 -5.98
N MET A 169 28.92 23.08 -5.27
CA MET A 169 28.68 21.66 -5.53
C MET A 169 27.25 21.19 -5.19
N CYS A 170 26.48 21.97 -4.42
CA CYS A 170 25.16 21.56 -3.96
C CYS A 170 24.02 21.90 -4.96
N ASP A 171 24.21 22.92 -5.80
CA ASP A 171 23.20 23.43 -6.73
C ASP A 171 23.84 24.10 -7.96
N GLU A 172 23.34 23.77 -9.15
CA GLU A 172 23.86 24.29 -10.43
C GLU A 172 23.80 25.82 -10.53
N GLY A 173 22.75 26.45 -9.98
CA GLY A 173 22.62 27.91 -10.00
C GLY A 173 23.61 28.61 -9.05
N LEU A 174 23.97 27.96 -7.94
CA LEU A 174 25.03 28.43 -7.06
C LEU A 174 26.40 28.28 -7.73
N MET A 175 26.63 27.17 -8.45
CA MET A 175 27.85 26.94 -9.22
C MET A 175 28.08 28.01 -10.28
N GLU A 176 27.06 28.31 -11.10
CA GLU A 176 27.13 29.35 -12.12
C GLU A 176 27.49 30.71 -11.51
N THR A 177 26.81 31.08 -10.41
CA THR A 177 27.08 32.36 -9.74
C THR A 177 28.51 32.43 -9.20
N PHE A 178 29.00 31.34 -8.63
CA PHE A 178 30.34 31.29 -8.07
C PHE A 178 31.41 31.39 -9.16
N LEU A 179 31.23 30.70 -10.29
CA LEU A 179 32.14 30.79 -11.44
C LEU A 179 32.18 32.20 -12.05
N GLU A 180 31.04 32.90 -12.08
CA GLU A 180 30.97 34.27 -12.61
C GLU A 180 31.52 35.33 -11.65
N LYS A 181 31.20 35.24 -10.35
CA LYS A 181 31.41 36.33 -9.37
C LYS A 181 32.46 36.03 -8.30
N GLY A 182 32.94 34.78 -8.21
CA GLY A 182 33.86 34.32 -7.17
C GLY A 182 33.28 34.31 -5.75
N ARG A 183 31.97 34.55 -5.59
CA ARG A 183 31.26 34.56 -4.30
C ARG A 183 29.78 34.29 -4.48
N ILE A 184 29.15 33.75 -3.44
CA ILE A 184 27.70 33.51 -3.38
C ILE A 184 27.08 34.46 -2.36
N GLU A 185 25.99 35.13 -2.74
CA GLU A 185 25.32 36.08 -1.84
C GLU A 185 24.40 35.35 -0.82
N ASN A 186 24.24 35.95 0.36
CA ASN A 186 23.38 35.37 1.42
C ASN A 186 21.94 35.13 0.95
N SER A 187 21.40 35.96 0.06
CA SER A 187 20.06 35.80 -0.53
C SER A 187 19.93 34.49 -1.32
N GLN A 188 21.00 34.07 -1.99
CA GLN A 188 21.04 32.83 -2.76
C GLN A 188 21.17 31.62 -1.83
N ILE A 189 21.98 31.73 -0.77
CA ILE A 189 22.09 30.69 0.27
C ILE A 189 20.74 30.50 0.96
N GLN A 190 20.06 31.59 1.35
CA GLN A 190 18.71 31.56 1.94
C GLN A 190 17.72 30.80 1.04
N LYS A 191 17.73 31.08 -0.27
CA LYS A 191 16.89 30.41 -1.25
C LYS A 191 17.25 28.92 -1.38
N ALA A 192 18.54 28.59 -1.38
CA ALA A 192 19.00 27.20 -1.46
C ALA A 192 18.60 26.38 -0.23
N VAL A 193 18.72 26.94 0.97
CA VAL A 193 18.26 26.31 2.23
C VAL A 193 16.74 26.11 2.19
N LYS A 194 16.00 27.16 1.81
CA LYS A 194 14.53 27.10 1.68
C LYS A 194 14.05 26.07 0.65
N MET A 195 14.82 25.84 -0.42
CA MET A 195 14.52 24.85 -1.45
C MET A 195 15.07 23.46 -1.12
N ARG A 196 15.60 23.23 0.09
CA ARG A 196 16.24 21.97 0.51
C ARG A 196 17.37 21.52 -0.44
N ARG A 197 18.07 22.50 -1.02
CA ARG A 197 19.26 22.30 -1.87
C ARG A 197 20.55 22.34 -1.07
N VAL A 198 20.53 22.98 0.10
CA VAL A 198 21.64 23.02 1.06
C VAL A 198 21.07 22.77 2.45
N PHE A 199 21.73 21.92 3.23
CA PHE A 199 21.39 21.65 4.63
C PHE A 199 22.54 22.13 5.54
N PRO A 200 22.38 23.28 6.21
CA PRO A 200 23.42 23.83 7.08
C PRO A 200 23.64 22.97 8.32
N CYS A 201 24.86 22.52 8.55
CA CYS A 201 25.29 21.74 9.71
C CYS A 201 26.14 22.61 10.64
N PHE A 202 25.77 22.63 11.92
CA PHE A 202 26.51 23.30 12.99
C PHE A 202 26.93 22.27 14.04
N PHE A 203 28.11 22.48 14.64
CA PHE A 203 28.69 21.57 15.62
C PHE A 203 28.92 22.31 16.92
N GLY A 204 28.64 21.65 18.05
CA GLY A 204 28.90 22.24 19.35
C GLY A 204 28.54 21.36 20.54
N SER A 205 28.59 21.99 21.71
CA SER A 205 28.16 21.41 22.98
C SER A 205 27.23 22.38 23.68
N VAL A 206 25.93 22.08 23.65
CA VAL A 206 24.91 22.93 24.28
C VAL A 206 25.14 23.07 25.78
N LEU A 207 25.62 22.00 26.44
CA LEU A 207 25.95 22.03 27.87
C LEU A 207 27.04 23.04 28.21
N LYS A 208 27.96 23.29 27.28
CA LYS A 208 29.05 24.28 27.42
C LYS A 208 28.72 25.62 26.75
N LEU A 209 27.54 25.77 26.16
CA LEU A 209 27.14 26.90 25.29
C LEU A 209 28.10 27.11 24.11
N ASP A 210 28.80 26.07 23.70
CA ASP A 210 29.76 26.10 22.60
C ASP A 210 29.06 25.82 21.26
N GLY A 211 29.27 26.67 20.26
CA GLY A 211 28.64 26.58 18.92
C GLY A 211 27.17 27.03 18.85
N VAL A 212 26.54 27.35 19.98
CA VAL A 212 25.10 27.71 20.03
C VAL A 212 24.85 29.14 19.56
N GLU A 213 25.78 30.07 19.83
CA GLU A 213 25.66 31.46 19.40
C GLU A 213 25.86 31.59 17.89
N GLU A 214 26.86 30.90 17.34
CA GLU A 214 27.08 30.78 15.90
C GLU A 214 25.86 30.18 15.20
N PHE A 215 25.27 29.15 15.80
CA PHE A 215 24.05 28.53 15.30
C PHE A 215 22.86 29.50 15.29
N LEU A 216 22.64 30.24 16.39
CA LEU A 216 21.57 31.24 16.49
C LEU A 216 21.74 32.36 15.44
N ASN A 217 22.98 32.82 15.25
CA ASN A 217 23.31 33.80 14.21
C ASN A 217 23.13 33.24 12.79
N GLY A 218 23.49 31.96 12.59
CA GLY A 218 23.26 31.23 11.34
C GLY A 218 21.79 31.15 10.97
N ILE A 219 20.90 30.85 11.92
CA ILE A 219 19.44 30.90 11.72
C ILE A 219 19.01 32.30 11.28
N GLY A 220 19.50 33.36 11.95
CA GLY A 220 19.19 34.74 11.58
C GLY A 220 19.69 35.14 10.18
N LYS A 221 20.84 34.62 9.74
CA LYS A 221 21.49 34.95 8.46
C LYS A 221 20.92 34.15 7.28
N TYR A 222 20.61 32.87 7.46
CA TYR A 222 20.32 31.93 6.38
C TYR A 222 18.85 31.49 6.28
N THR A 223 17.94 32.10 7.04
CA THR A 223 16.49 31.90 6.90
C THR A 223 15.82 32.99 6.07
N GLU A 224 14.72 32.63 5.41
CA GLU A 224 13.85 33.57 4.70
C GLU A 224 12.40 33.38 5.17
N ALA A 225 11.74 34.46 5.59
CA ALA A 225 10.34 34.40 5.98
C ALA A 225 9.44 34.06 4.78
N PRO A 226 8.44 33.17 4.92
CA PRO A 226 7.50 32.87 3.85
C PRO A 226 6.72 34.10 3.39
N SER A 227 6.34 34.10 2.12
CA SER A 227 5.41 35.07 1.56
C SER A 227 3.99 34.53 1.67
N TYR A 228 3.11 35.27 2.35
CA TYR A 228 1.75 34.84 2.63
C TYR A 228 0.72 35.56 1.74
N PRO A 229 -0.37 34.88 1.33
CA PRO A 229 -1.49 35.50 0.64
C PRO A 229 -2.16 36.63 1.44
N LYS A 230 -2.89 37.50 0.74
CA LYS A 230 -3.61 38.63 1.35
C LYS A 230 -4.90 38.19 2.04
N ASN A 231 -5.56 37.15 1.53
CA ASN A 231 -6.81 36.65 2.06
C ASN A 231 -6.56 35.79 3.30
N PHE A 232 -7.57 35.70 4.17
CA PHE A 232 -7.43 34.96 5.41
C PHE A 232 -7.27 33.46 5.15
N GLY A 233 -6.22 32.90 5.72
CA GLY A 233 -5.98 31.47 5.79
C GLY A 233 -5.40 31.13 7.16
N ALA A 234 -5.81 30.01 7.74
CA ALA A 234 -5.19 29.49 8.94
C ALA A 234 -5.20 27.97 8.94
N ARG A 235 -4.19 27.35 9.54
CA ARG A 235 -4.11 25.91 9.74
C ARG A 235 -4.14 25.58 11.21
N VAL A 236 -5.12 24.77 11.61
CA VAL A 236 -5.24 24.24 12.98
C VAL A 236 -4.31 23.05 13.11
N PHE A 237 -3.49 23.01 14.16
CA PHE A 237 -2.55 21.90 14.39
C PHE A 237 -2.67 21.26 15.77
N LYS A 238 -3.34 21.93 16.72
CA LYS A 238 -3.51 21.41 18.08
C LYS A 238 -4.78 21.95 18.72
N ILE A 239 -5.50 21.08 19.43
CA ILE A 239 -6.58 21.46 20.33
C ILE A 239 -6.09 21.21 21.75
N SER A 240 -6.42 22.09 22.68
CA SER A 240 -6.10 21.92 24.09
C SER A 240 -7.16 22.62 24.93
N ARG A 241 -7.13 22.44 26.25
CA ARG A 241 -7.98 23.20 27.18
C ARG A 241 -7.13 23.93 28.20
N ASP A 242 -7.59 25.11 28.62
CA ASP A 242 -6.95 25.85 29.71
C ASP A 242 -7.32 25.26 31.09
N GLU A 243 -6.72 25.78 32.16
CA GLU A 243 -6.98 25.35 33.54
C GLU A 243 -8.45 25.47 33.96
N LYS A 244 -9.25 26.26 33.24
CA LYS A 244 -10.70 26.43 33.49
C LYS A 244 -11.54 25.51 32.60
N GLY A 245 -10.91 24.66 31.78
CA GLY A 245 -11.56 23.76 30.83
C GLY A 245 -12.00 24.44 29.53
N ASN A 246 -11.62 25.70 29.27
CA ASN A 246 -12.01 26.35 28.02
C ASN A 246 -11.23 25.75 26.86
N ARG A 247 -11.96 25.36 25.81
CA ARG A 247 -11.38 24.86 24.56
C ARG A 247 -10.56 25.94 23.86
N MET A 248 -9.34 25.57 23.49
CA MET A 248 -8.38 26.40 22.78
C MET A 248 -7.97 25.71 21.48
N THR A 249 -8.12 26.43 20.39
CA THR A 249 -7.72 25.98 19.05
C THR A 249 -6.42 26.68 18.67
N HIS A 250 -5.32 25.92 18.62
CA HIS A 250 -4.01 26.43 18.20
C HIS A 250 -3.89 26.34 16.69
N MET A 251 -3.51 27.46 16.09
CA MET A 251 -3.41 27.59 14.64
C MET A 251 -2.25 28.49 14.23
N LYS A 252 -1.73 28.25 13.04
CA LYS A 252 -0.86 29.18 12.33
C LYS A 252 -1.68 29.96 11.32
N ILE A 253 -1.55 31.28 11.34
CA ILE A 253 -2.16 32.13 10.32
C ILE A 253 -1.30 32.05 9.06
N THR A 254 -1.84 31.52 7.98
CA THR A 254 -1.17 31.29 6.70
C THR A 254 -1.55 32.32 5.64
N GLY A 255 -2.48 33.23 5.94
CA GLY A 255 -2.85 34.31 5.03
C GLY A 255 -3.58 35.45 5.74
N GLY A 256 -3.39 36.66 5.23
CA GLY A 256 -4.11 37.84 5.71
C GLY A 256 -3.90 38.16 7.19
N ARG A 257 -5.01 38.37 7.90
CA ARG A 257 -5.06 38.74 9.33
C ARG A 257 -6.30 38.17 10.00
N LEU A 258 -6.22 37.96 11.30
CA LEU A 258 -7.34 37.53 12.14
C LEU A 258 -7.53 38.53 13.28
N LYS A 259 -8.77 38.96 13.49
CA LYS A 259 -9.16 39.85 14.60
C LYS A 259 -10.13 39.15 15.53
N VAL A 260 -10.14 39.62 16.78
CA VAL A 260 -11.18 39.24 17.74
C VAL A 260 -12.54 39.63 17.18
N ARG A 261 -13.51 38.71 17.27
CA ARG A 261 -14.88 38.76 16.70
C ARG A 261 -14.99 38.49 15.20
N ASP A 262 -13.91 38.17 14.51
CA ASP A 262 -14.02 37.68 13.14
C ASP A 262 -14.73 36.32 13.11
N ILE A 263 -15.46 36.07 12.01
CA ILE A 263 -16.11 34.79 11.72
C ILE A 263 -15.13 33.99 10.86
N VAL A 264 -14.85 32.76 11.29
CA VAL A 264 -13.99 31.81 10.57
C VAL A 264 -14.82 30.61 10.15
N SER A 265 -14.47 30.02 9.01
CA SER A 265 -15.16 28.89 8.42
C SER A 265 -14.17 27.92 7.80
N ASN A 266 -14.53 26.64 7.80
CA ASN A 266 -13.87 25.60 7.01
C ASN A 266 -14.69 25.20 5.75
N GLY A 267 -15.79 25.89 5.47
CA GLY A 267 -16.77 25.58 4.42
C GLY A 267 -18.04 24.86 4.92
N ASP A 268 -17.94 24.06 5.99
CA ASP A 268 -19.06 23.28 6.55
C ASP A 268 -19.73 23.97 7.75
N TRP A 269 -18.96 24.77 8.49
CA TRP A 269 -19.46 25.53 9.64
C TRP A 269 -18.85 26.93 9.68
N GLU A 270 -19.52 27.83 10.39
CA GLU A 270 -19.03 29.19 10.66
C GLU A 270 -19.10 29.46 12.17
N GLU A 271 -17.98 29.85 12.77
CA GLU A 271 -17.90 30.18 14.20
C GLU A 271 -17.11 31.47 14.43
N LYS A 272 -17.31 32.07 15.59
CA LYS A 272 -16.77 33.40 15.90
C LYS A 272 -15.60 33.31 16.88
N VAL A 273 -14.51 33.99 16.54
CA VAL A 273 -13.35 34.10 17.42
C VAL A 273 -13.67 35.02 18.60
N THR A 274 -13.54 34.50 19.82
CA THR A 274 -13.85 35.26 21.05
C THR A 274 -12.63 35.95 21.62
N GLN A 275 -11.49 35.27 21.65
CA GLN A 275 -10.22 35.80 22.15
C GLN A 275 -9.06 35.16 21.40
N ILE A 276 -8.00 35.93 21.16
CA ILE A 276 -6.74 35.47 20.56
C ILE A 276 -5.64 35.58 21.63
N ARG A 277 -4.86 34.50 21.82
CA ARG A 277 -3.79 34.38 22.80
C ARG A 277 -2.50 33.94 22.12
N ILE A 278 -1.37 34.56 22.50
CA ILE A 278 -0.02 34.14 22.08
C ILE A 278 0.69 33.58 23.30
N TYR A 279 1.03 32.28 23.27
CA TYR A 279 1.71 31.60 24.37
C TYR A 279 3.23 31.69 24.26
N SER A 280 3.92 31.69 25.40
CA SER A 280 5.36 31.52 25.52
C SER A 280 5.67 30.79 26.82
N GLY A 281 5.86 29.47 26.76
CA GLY A 281 5.83 28.61 27.94
C GLY A 281 4.43 28.60 28.56
N GLN A 282 4.33 28.71 29.89
CA GLN A 282 3.05 28.75 30.61
C GLN A 282 2.31 30.10 30.53
N LYS A 283 3.00 31.18 30.14
CA LYS A 283 2.42 32.53 30.08
C LYS A 283 1.83 32.80 28.70
N TYR A 284 0.78 33.61 28.65
CA TYR A 284 0.21 34.10 27.40
C TYR A 284 -0.06 35.60 27.42
N GLU A 285 -0.08 36.19 26.24
CA GLU A 285 -0.53 37.56 25.99
C GLU A 285 -1.82 37.52 25.18
N ALA A 286 -2.85 38.26 25.61
CA ALA A 286 -4.09 38.40 24.85
C ALA A 286 -3.98 39.57 23.87
N VAL A 287 -4.25 39.30 22.59
CA VAL A 287 -4.09 40.28 21.50
C VAL A 287 -5.40 40.45 20.73
N ASN A 288 -5.58 41.62 20.11
CA ASN A 288 -6.79 41.94 19.35
C ASN A 288 -6.71 41.54 17.87
N GLU A 289 -5.49 41.46 17.31
CA GLU A 289 -5.24 41.17 15.91
C GLU A 289 -3.90 40.43 15.77
N VAL A 290 -3.88 39.42 14.89
CA VAL A 290 -2.66 38.71 14.47
C VAL A 290 -2.57 38.68 12.95
N LYS A 291 -1.33 38.64 12.43
CA LYS A 291 -1.03 38.61 10.99
C LYS A 291 -0.51 37.24 10.57
N ALA A 292 -0.50 36.98 9.27
CA ALA A 292 0.12 35.80 8.69
C ALA A 292 1.56 35.56 9.19
N GLY A 293 1.92 34.28 9.35
CA GLY A 293 3.18 33.81 9.94
C GLY A 293 3.17 33.74 11.47
N THR A 294 2.05 34.04 12.13
CA THR A 294 1.94 33.99 13.60
C THR A 294 1.24 32.71 14.04
N VAL A 295 1.77 32.04 15.07
CA VAL A 295 1.07 30.97 15.79
C VAL A 295 0.30 31.57 16.96
N CYS A 296 -0.97 31.24 17.06
CA CYS A 296 -1.83 31.72 18.14
C CYS A 296 -2.84 30.65 18.56
N ALA A 297 -3.36 30.80 19.77
CA ALA A 297 -4.48 30.03 20.27
C ALA A 297 -5.73 30.91 20.30
N VAL A 298 -6.84 30.39 19.78
CA VAL A 298 -8.13 31.08 19.79
C VAL A 298 -9.15 30.34 20.61
N THR A 299 -10.10 31.09 21.16
CA THR A 299 -11.28 30.56 21.87
C THR A 299 -12.55 30.90 21.12
N GLY A 300 -13.61 30.12 21.33
CA GLY A 300 -14.91 30.30 20.68
C GLY A 300 -15.15 29.39 19.47
N LEU A 301 -14.15 28.61 19.06
CA LEU A 301 -14.30 27.58 18.04
C LEU A 301 -14.59 26.24 18.71
N THR A 302 -15.79 25.69 18.53
CA THR A 302 -16.20 24.41 19.11
C THR A 302 -16.10 23.27 18.11
N ARG A 303 -16.20 23.56 16.82
CA ARG A 303 -16.21 22.54 15.75
C ARG A 303 -14.87 22.30 15.08
N ALA A 304 -13.93 23.24 15.19
CA ALA A 304 -12.61 23.15 14.56
C ALA A 304 -11.82 21.91 15.01
N ARG A 305 -11.26 21.15 14.06
CA ARG A 305 -10.45 19.95 14.35
C ARG A 305 -8.98 20.17 14.03
N SER A 306 -8.12 19.38 14.66
CA SER A 306 -6.69 19.36 14.34
C SER A 306 -6.47 18.93 12.88
N GLY A 307 -5.57 19.59 12.18
CA GLY A 307 -5.29 19.37 10.75
C GLY A 307 -6.20 20.15 9.79
N GLU A 308 -7.26 20.80 10.28
CA GLU A 308 -8.16 21.57 9.42
C GLU A 308 -7.55 22.89 8.94
N GLY A 309 -7.78 23.20 7.67
CA GLY A 309 -7.62 24.51 7.06
C GLY A 309 -8.88 25.35 7.23
N LEU A 310 -8.69 26.62 7.62
CA LEU A 310 -9.73 27.62 7.78
C LEU A 310 -9.53 28.74 6.75
N GLY A 311 -10.63 29.30 6.25
CA GLY A 311 -10.60 30.35 5.22
C GLY A 311 -10.19 29.80 3.86
N GLU A 312 -9.19 30.41 3.22
CA GLU A 312 -8.64 29.93 1.94
C GLU A 312 -7.62 28.80 2.07
N GLU A 313 -7.21 28.46 3.29
CA GLU A 313 -6.31 27.34 3.55
C GLU A 313 -7.05 26.02 3.30
N ARG A 314 -6.55 25.18 2.40
CA ARG A 314 -7.15 23.88 2.11
C ARG A 314 -6.72 22.84 3.15
N ASN A 315 -7.57 21.85 3.39
CA ASN A 315 -7.18 20.62 4.09
C ASN A 315 -6.14 19.89 3.25
N ILE A 316 -4.91 19.84 3.77
CA ILE A 316 -3.75 19.36 3.05
C ILE A 316 -3.16 18.22 3.88
N TYR A 317 -3.45 16.99 3.41
CA TYR A 317 -2.93 15.68 3.81
C TYR A 317 -3.61 14.93 4.97
N SER A 318 -3.72 13.60 4.77
CA SER A 318 -3.99 12.61 5.81
C SER A 318 -2.69 12.32 6.58
N PRO A 319 -2.74 12.08 7.90
CA PRO A 319 -1.57 11.70 8.68
C PRO A 319 -0.93 10.42 8.11
N VAL A 320 0.39 10.37 8.03
CA VAL A 320 1.13 9.20 7.53
C VAL A 320 1.14 8.07 8.58
N LEU A 321 1.08 8.43 9.86
CA LEU A 321 1.08 7.50 10.97
C LEU A 321 -0.37 7.18 11.39
N GLU A 322 -0.77 5.90 11.32
CA GLU A 322 -2.06 5.41 11.83
C GLU A 322 -1.86 4.52 13.06
N PRO A 323 -2.69 4.67 14.12
CA PRO A 323 -2.69 3.77 15.27
C PRO A 323 -3.04 2.33 14.85
N VAL A 324 -2.16 1.38 15.17
CA VAL A 324 -2.31 -0.04 14.80
C VAL A 324 -2.76 -0.96 15.94
N LEU A 325 -2.74 -0.45 17.17
CA LEU A 325 -3.15 -1.19 18.37
C LEU A 325 -4.47 -0.63 18.91
N SER A 326 -5.34 -1.50 19.40
CA SER A 326 -6.61 -1.16 20.03
C SER A 326 -6.69 -1.79 21.42
N TYR A 327 -6.83 -0.99 22.45
CA TYR A 327 -6.90 -1.41 23.85
C TYR A 327 -8.31 -1.24 24.39
N ARG A 328 -8.77 -2.18 25.20
CA ARG A 328 -10.00 -2.00 25.98
C ARG A 328 -9.68 -1.17 27.21
N VAL A 329 -10.46 -0.12 27.45
CA VAL A 329 -10.39 0.65 28.70
C VAL A 329 -11.15 -0.11 29.77
N VAL A 330 -10.43 -0.53 30.81
CA VAL A 330 -10.99 -1.16 32.00
C VAL A 330 -11.27 -0.07 33.02
N LEU A 331 -12.57 0.20 33.24
CA LEU A 331 -13.04 1.19 34.20
C LEU A 331 -13.22 0.54 35.58
N PRO A 332 -13.06 1.31 36.68
CA PRO A 332 -13.46 0.87 38.01
C PRO A 332 -14.93 0.46 38.07
N GLU A 333 -15.28 -0.46 38.98
CA GLU A 333 -16.66 -0.97 39.14
C GLU A 333 -17.69 0.14 39.40
N ASP A 334 -17.28 1.26 39.98
CA ASP A 334 -18.14 2.39 40.34
C ASP A 334 -18.35 3.41 39.19
N CYS A 335 -17.78 3.19 38.00
CA CYS A 335 -17.79 4.16 36.91
C CYS A 335 -18.62 3.71 35.70
N ASP A 336 -19.65 4.47 35.33
CA ASP A 336 -20.47 4.19 34.14
C ASP A 336 -19.73 4.58 32.84
N PRO A 337 -19.56 3.63 31.88
CA PRO A 337 -18.96 3.91 30.58
C PRO A 337 -19.61 5.10 29.83
N ARG A 338 -20.92 5.33 29.99
CA ARG A 338 -21.63 6.44 29.33
C ARG A 338 -21.25 7.81 29.89
N VAL A 339 -20.86 7.88 31.16
CA VAL A 339 -20.36 9.11 31.78
C VAL A 339 -18.89 9.34 31.41
N MET A 340 -18.15 8.25 31.22
CA MET A 340 -16.74 8.31 30.85
C MET A 340 -16.52 8.64 29.37
N LEU A 341 -17.40 8.16 28.48
CA LEU A 341 -17.24 8.31 27.03
C LEU A 341 -17.11 9.78 26.58
N PRO A 342 -17.94 10.75 27.03
CA PRO A 342 -17.75 12.16 26.71
C PRO A 342 -16.41 12.73 27.22
N LYS A 343 -15.99 12.34 28.43
CA LYS A 343 -14.71 12.79 29.00
C LYS A 343 -13.52 12.28 28.21
N LEU A 344 -13.55 11.02 27.78
CA LEU A 344 -12.52 10.47 26.92
C LEU A 344 -12.55 11.16 25.55
N ARG A 345 -13.73 11.44 24.98
CA ARG A 345 -13.83 12.22 23.72
C ARG A 345 -13.20 13.61 23.82
N GLU A 346 -13.21 14.24 25.00
CA GLU A 346 -12.45 15.49 25.20
C GLU A 346 -10.94 15.28 25.04
N VAL A 347 -10.43 14.12 25.46
CA VAL A 347 -9.02 13.74 25.30
C VAL A 347 -8.72 13.39 23.83
N GLU A 348 -9.60 12.67 23.14
CA GLU A 348 -9.50 12.42 21.69
C GLU A 348 -9.53 13.72 20.87
N GLU A 349 -10.27 14.75 21.30
CA GLU A 349 -10.20 16.05 20.62
C GLU A 349 -8.82 16.70 20.72
N GLU A 350 -8.14 16.54 21.86
CA GLU A 350 -6.78 17.08 22.10
C GLU A 350 -5.72 16.24 21.37
N GLU A 351 -5.96 14.93 21.31
CA GLU A 351 -5.10 13.92 20.71
C GLU A 351 -5.91 13.09 19.67
N PRO A 352 -6.09 13.58 18.43
CA PRO A 352 -6.97 12.98 17.41
C PRO A 352 -6.69 11.53 17.07
N GLU A 353 -5.48 11.06 17.35
CA GLU A 353 -5.07 9.68 17.10
C GLU A 353 -5.41 8.73 18.23
N LEU A 354 -5.71 9.25 19.43
CA LEU A 354 -6.39 8.51 20.48
C LEU A 354 -7.83 8.28 20.03
N ARG A 355 -8.03 7.34 19.10
CA ARG A 355 -9.35 7.08 18.54
C ARG A 355 -10.18 6.29 19.54
N ILE A 356 -11.28 6.88 20.00
CA ILE A 356 -12.17 6.26 20.97
C ILE A 356 -13.34 5.62 20.23
N LEU A 357 -13.44 4.31 20.37
CA LEU A 357 -14.51 3.51 19.79
C LEU A 357 -15.42 3.01 20.89
N TRP A 358 -16.72 3.22 20.71
CA TRP A 358 -17.74 2.59 21.53
C TRP A 358 -18.19 1.30 20.86
N ASN A 359 -18.00 0.17 21.52
CA ASN A 359 -18.53 -1.10 21.06
C ASN A 359 -19.92 -1.30 21.67
N GLU A 360 -20.98 -1.17 20.85
CA GLU A 360 -22.36 -1.30 21.32
C GLU A 360 -22.72 -2.71 21.80
N GLN A 361 -22.16 -3.75 21.18
CA GLN A 361 -22.46 -5.15 21.49
C GLN A 361 -21.90 -5.55 22.86
N LEU A 362 -20.64 -5.19 23.12
CA LEU A 362 -19.95 -5.50 24.36
C LEU A 362 -20.19 -4.43 25.45
N LYS A 363 -20.69 -3.25 25.06
CA LYS A 363 -20.81 -2.06 25.91
C LYS A 363 -19.46 -1.64 26.52
N GLU A 364 -18.41 -1.72 25.71
CA GLU A 364 -17.04 -1.45 26.12
C GLU A 364 -16.48 -0.24 25.36
N ILE A 365 -15.56 0.47 26.01
CA ILE A 365 -14.79 1.56 25.40
C ILE A 365 -13.45 0.99 24.93
N GLN A 366 -13.13 1.22 23.66
CA GLN A 366 -11.84 0.86 23.07
C GLN A 366 -11.08 2.14 22.69
N VAL A 367 -9.77 2.13 22.85
CA VAL A 367 -8.87 3.24 22.52
C VAL A 367 -7.78 2.73 21.59
N ARG A 368 -7.56 3.41 20.48
CA ARG A 368 -6.44 3.10 19.57
C ARG A 368 -5.25 4.01 19.83
N ILE A 369 -4.04 3.46 19.87
CA ILE A 369 -2.78 4.18 20.14
C ILE A 369 -1.59 3.50 19.44
N MET A 370 -0.43 4.17 19.49
CA MET A 370 0.82 3.73 18.86
C MET A 370 1.68 2.81 19.74
N GLY A 371 1.70 3.01 21.07
CA GLY A 371 2.64 2.30 21.95
C GLY A 371 2.28 2.30 23.44
N GLU A 372 3.04 1.56 24.24
CA GLU A 372 2.76 1.37 25.68
C GLU A 372 3.02 2.64 26.51
N VAL A 373 3.97 3.52 26.13
CA VAL A 373 4.24 4.74 26.91
C VAL A 373 3.04 5.69 26.84
N GLN A 374 2.32 5.71 25.71
CA GLN A 374 1.06 6.43 25.58
C GLN A 374 -0.02 5.92 26.54
N LEU A 375 -0.09 4.62 26.84
CA LEU A 375 -1.06 4.08 27.82
C LEU A 375 -0.84 4.68 29.20
N GLU A 376 0.42 4.70 29.66
CA GLU A 376 0.76 5.23 30.98
C GLU A 376 0.43 6.71 31.09
N ILE A 377 0.71 7.48 30.04
CA ILE A 377 0.41 8.92 30.01
C ILE A 377 -1.09 9.16 29.96
N LEU A 378 -1.81 8.38 29.15
CA LEU A 378 -3.27 8.45 29.09
C LEU A 378 -3.89 8.11 30.45
N GLN A 379 -3.35 7.09 31.13
CA GLN A 379 -3.77 6.71 32.49
C GLN A 379 -3.53 7.85 33.48
N SER A 380 -2.34 8.45 33.47
CA SER A 380 -2.03 9.61 34.33
C SER A 380 -2.91 10.81 33.99
N MET A 381 -3.10 11.12 32.71
CA MET A 381 -3.92 12.25 32.27
C MET A 381 -5.38 12.09 32.71
N ILE A 382 -5.93 10.89 32.59
CA ILE A 382 -7.28 10.56 33.05
C ILE A 382 -7.38 10.69 34.57
N LYS A 383 -6.38 10.21 35.30
CA LYS A 383 -6.31 10.32 36.76
C LYS A 383 -6.23 11.78 37.23
N ASP A 384 -5.30 12.55 36.67
CA ASP A 384 -5.04 13.93 37.08
C ASP A 384 -6.21 14.86 36.75
N ARG A 385 -6.89 14.63 35.62
CA ARG A 385 -7.95 15.50 35.13
C ARG A 385 -9.34 15.11 35.61
N PHE A 386 -9.62 13.81 35.69
CA PHE A 386 -10.96 13.31 36.03
C PHE A 386 -11.03 12.58 37.38
N GLY A 387 -9.89 12.34 38.04
CA GLY A 387 -9.82 11.64 39.32
C GLY A 387 -10.13 10.15 39.24
N ILE A 388 -10.00 9.53 38.06
CA ILE A 388 -10.40 8.14 37.79
C ILE A 388 -9.16 7.31 37.50
N ASP A 389 -8.95 6.23 38.25
CA ASP A 389 -7.91 5.24 37.98
C ASP A 389 -8.42 4.23 36.94
N VAL A 390 -7.98 4.35 35.70
CA VAL A 390 -8.30 3.39 34.62
C VAL A 390 -7.16 2.39 34.43
N SER A 391 -7.45 1.23 33.88
CA SER A 391 -6.43 0.30 33.37
C SER A 391 -6.76 -0.10 31.93
N PHE A 392 -5.81 -0.76 31.26
CA PHE A 392 -5.96 -1.22 29.88
C PHE A 392 -5.66 -2.71 29.81
N ASP A 393 -6.29 -3.40 28.85
CA ASP A 393 -5.98 -4.80 28.58
C ASP A 393 -4.66 -4.97 27.81
N SER A 394 -4.35 -6.18 27.35
CA SER A 394 -3.13 -6.47 26.59
C SER A 394 -3.08 -5.83 25.19
N GLY A 395 -4.15 -5.16 24.77
CA GLY A 395 -4.31 -4.68 23.40
C GLY A 395 -4.69 -5.79 22.43
N ARG A 396 -5.34 -5.40 21.35
CA ARG A 396 -5.70 -6.23 20.19
C ARG A 396 -5.21 -5.54 18.93
N VAL A 397 -4.75 -6.34 17.98
CA VAL A 397 -4.35 -5.85 16.67
C VAL A 397 -5.58 -5.45 15.87
N VAL A 398 -5.51 -4.31 15.18
CA VAL A 398 -6.53 -3.91 14.23
C VAL A 398 -6.26 -4.66 12.93
N TYR A 399 -7.07 -5.66 12.61
CA TYR A 399 -6.97 -6.40 11.35
C TYR A 399 -7.71 -5.68 10.22
N LYS A 400 -7.37 -6.04 8.97
CA LYS A 400 -8.11 -5.68 7.76
C LYS A 400 -8.37 -6.93 6.93
N GLU A 401 -9.27 -6.86 5.97
CA GLU A 401 -9.55 -7.97 5.06
C GLU A 401 -9.37 -7.52 3.59
N THR A 402 -9.01 -8.44 2.71
CA THR A 402 -8.98 -8.23 1.26
C THR A 402 -9.41 -9.52 0.54
N ILE A 403 -9.36 -9.53 -0.79
CA ILE A 403 -9.63 -10.73 -1.62
C ILE A 403 -8.38 -11.15 -2.40
N ALA A 404 -8.29 -12.43 -2.73
CA ALA A 404 -7.20 -13.00 -3.54
C ALA A 404 -7.53 -13.08 -5.03
N ASN A 405 -8.83 -13.17 -5.37
CA ASN A 405 -9.33 -13.44 -6.71
C ASN A 405 -10.44 -12.46 -7.11
N THR A 406 -10.60 -12.24 -8.42
CA THR A 406 -11.67 -11.40 -8.96
C THR A 406 -13.01 -12.12 -8.93
N VAL A 407 -14.07 -11.45 -8.45
CA VAL A 407 -15.43 -12.00 -8.39
C VAL A 407 -16.48 -10.96 -8.79
N GLU A 408 -17.62 -11.42 -9.30
CA GLU A 408 -18.80 -10.59 -9.53
C GLU A 408 -19.74 -10.73 -8.33
N GLY A 409 -19.86 -9.65 -7.55
CA GLY A 409 -20.81 -9.52 -6.45
C GLY A 409 -22.16 -8.99 -6.92
N VAL A 410 -23.24 -9.63 -6.48
CA VAL A 410 -24.61 -9.31 -6.89
C VAL A 410 -25.52 -8.98 -5.71
N GLY A 411 -26.30 -7.91 -5.85
CA GLY A 411 -27.22 -7.45 -4.82
C GLY A 411 -28.56 -7.07 -5.39
N HIS A 412 -29.62 -7.63 -4.80
CA HIS A 412 -31.00 -7.33 -5.16
C HIS A 412 -31.79 -6.91 -3.92
N PHE A 413 -32.57 -5.84 -4.06
CA PHE A 413 -33.43 -5.32 -3.00
C PHE A 413 -34.80 -4.96 -3.56
N GLU A 414 -35.79 -5.79 -3.21
CA GLU A 414 -37.17 -5.63 -3.68
C GLU A 414 -38.19 -5.95 -2.57
N PRO A 415 -38.27 -5.14 -1.50
CA PRO A 415 -39.47 -5.15 -0.64
C PRO A 415 -40.70 -4.63 -1.40
N LEU A 416 -41.91 -4.89 -0.91
CA LEU A 416 -43.18 -4.50 -1.53
C LEU A 416 -43.15 -3.07 -2.14
N ARG A 417 -43.21 -2.97 -3.49
CA ARG A 417 -43.17 -1.72 -4.29
C ARG A 417 -41.83 -0.97 -4.34
N HIS A 418 -40.74 -1.64 -4.00
CA HIS A 418 -39.36 -1.20 -4.17
C HIS A 418 -38.63 -2.09 -5.18
N TYR A 419 -37.61 -1.59 -5.88
CA TYR A 419 -36.78 -2.42 -6.77
C TYR A 419 -35.40 -1.77 -6.98
N ALA A 420 -34.33 -2.50 -6.69
CA ALA A 420 -32.98 -2.15 -7.11
C ALA A 420 -32.11 -3.39 -7.28
N GLU A 421 -31.32 -3.39 -8.35
CA GLU A 421 -30.40 -4.47 -8.68
C GLU A 421 -29.02 -3.89 -9.03
N VAL A 422 -27.95 -4.42 -8.43
CA VAL A 422 -26.59 -3.91 -8.59
C VAL A 422 -25.61 -5.07 -8.77
N HIS A 423 -24.76 -4.95 -9.79
CA HIS A 423 -23.68 -5.89 -10.07
C HIS A 423 -22.34 -5.16 -9.96
N LEU A 424 -21.46 -5.68 -9.12
CA LEU A 424 -20.14 -5.12 -8.85
C LEU A 424 -19.07 -6.14 -9.20
N LEU A 425 -18.04 -5.72 -9.91
CA LEU A 425 -16.82 -6.48 -10.08
C LEU A 425 -15.85 -6.11 -8.97
N LEU A 426 -15.47 -7.08 -8.14
CA LEU A 426 -14.53 -6.92 -7.05
C LEU A 426 -13.21 -7.54 -7.50
N GLU A 427 -12.18 -6.72 -7.63
CA GLU A 427 -10.84 -7.12 -8.08
C GLU A 427 -9.82 -6.85 -6.96
N PRO A 428 -8.83 -7.74 -6.75
CA PRO A 428 -7.72 -7.45 -5.85
C PRO A 428 -6.89 -6.27 -6.40
N ALA A 429 -6.47 -5.37 -5.52
CA ALA A 429 -5.61 -4.25 -5.87
C ALA A 429 -4.24 -4.37 -5.16
N ALA A 430 -3.31 -3.48 -5.49
CA ALA A 430 -1.99 -3.46 -4.87
C ALA A 430 -2.11 -3.21 -3.35
N ARG A 431 -1.22 -3.82 -2.56
CA ARG A 431 -1.19 -3.62 -1.10
C ARG A 431 -1.06 -2.15 -0.75
N GLY A 432 -1.90 -1.68 0.18
CA GLY A 432 -1.94 -0.28 0.61
C GLY A 432 -2.61 0.69 -0.36
N SER A 433 -3.23 0.21 -1.44
CA SER A 433 -4.01 1.05 -2.37
C SER A 433 -5.35 1.50 -1.79
N GLY A 434 -5.87 0.80 -0.77
CA GLY A 434 -7.18 1.09 -0.21
C GLY A 434 -8.33 0.61 -1.11
N LEU A 435 -9.50 1.26 -1.01
CA LEU A 435 -10.65 0.94 -1.87
C LEU A 435 -10.72 1.92 -3.04
N GLU A 436 -10.62 1.36 -4.24
CA GLU A 436 -10.80 2.11 -5.49
C GLU A 436 -12.19 1.83 -6.06
N PHE A 437 -12.90 2.88 -6.48
CA PHE A 437 -14.25 2.76 -7.02
C PHE A 437 -14.29 3.23 -8.48
N ALA A 438 -14.76 2.37 -9.37
CA ALA A 438 -14.85 2.65 -10.80
C ALA A 438 -16.25 2.36 -11.34
N VAL A 439 -16.53 2.84 -12.55
CA VAL A 439 -17.79 2.59 -13.26
C VAL A 439 -17.44 2.15 -14.67
N ASP A 440 -17.91 0.96 -15.03
CA ASP A 440 -17.84 0.39 -16.37
C ASP A 440 -19.23 -0.12 -16.77
N CYS A 441 -20.19 0.80 -16.78
CA CYS A 441 -21.58 0.54 -17.14
C CYS A 441 -22.02 1.62 -18.14
N SER A 442 -22.68 1.23 -19.23
CA SER A 442 -23.20 2.18 -20.23
C SER A 442 -24.36 3.02 -19.66
N ASP A 443 -24.56 4.23 -20.17
CA ASP A 443 -25.68 5.11 -19.77
C ASP A 443 -27.05 4.54 -20.21
N ASP A 444 -27.04 3.62 -21.17
CA ASP A 444 -28.24 2.94 -21.68
C ASP A 444 -28.77 1.86 -20.72
N VAL A 445 -27.88 1.22 -19.93
CA VAL A 445 -28.25 0.18 -18.95
C VAL A 445 -28.74 0.81 -17.65
N LEU A 446 -28.02 1.82 -17.16
CA LEU A 446 -28.36 2.52 -15.92
C LEU A 446 -28.13 4.01 -16.11
N ALA A 447 -29.10 4.84 -15.72
CA ALA A 447 -28.97 6.29 -15.86
C ALA A 447 -27.87 6.87 -14.95
N ARG A 448 -27.22 7.96 -15.42
CA ARG A 448 -26.06 8.58 -14.75
C ARG A 448 -26.31 9.01 -13.31
N ASN A 449 -27.53 9.44 -12.99
CA ASN A 449 -27.94 9.78 -11.62
C ASN A 449 -27.82 8.57 -10.67
N TRP A 450 -28.25 7.39 -11.11
CA TRP A 450 -28.18 6.17 -10.31
C TRP A 450 -26.75 5.65 -10.17
N LYS A 451 -25.91 5.74 -11.21
CA LYS A 451 -24.48 5.40 -11.10
C LYS A 451 -23.78 6.24 -10.04
N ASN A 452 -24.02 7.56 -10.07
CA ASN A 452 -23.45 8.47 -9.08
C ASN A 452 -23.97 8.17 -7.67
N LEU A 453 -25.23 7.77 -7.54
CA LEU A 453 -25.82 7.37 -6.26
C LEU A 453 -25.17 6.11 -5.70
N ILE A 454 -25.02 5.05 -6.50
CA ILE A 454 -24.34 3.80 -6.11
C ILE A 454 -22.90 4.10 -5.69
N LEU A 455 -22.16 4.88 -6.47
CA LEU A 455 -20.80 5.30 -6.11
C LEU A 455 -20.74 6.08 -4.79
N SER A 456 -21.75 6.92 -4.53
CA SER A 456 -21.83 7.67 -3.27
C SER A 456 -22.04 6.71 -2.09
N HIS A 457 -22.91 5.71 -2.24
CA HIS A 457 -23.14 4.68 -1.21
C HIS A 457 -21.92 3.78 -1.01
N LEU A 458 -21.17 3.46 -2.06
CA LEU A 458 -19.91 2.74 -1.94
C LEU A 458 -18.87 3.51 -1.11
N LYS A 459 -18.85 4.85 -1.20
CA LYS A 459 -17.89 5.70 -0.49
C LYS A 459 -18.31 6.12 0.92
N GLU A 460 -19.61 6.11 1.23
CA GLU A 460 -20.10 6.65 2.51
C GLU A 460 -19.88 5.70 3.70
N LYS A 461 -19.87 4.38 3.46
CA LYS A 461 -19.80 3.35 4.50
C LYS A 461 -18.47 2.61 4.43
N VAL A 462 -17.89 2.33 5.60
CA VAL A 462 -16.78 1.39 5.72
C VAL A 462 -17.32 -0.02 5.53
N HIS A 463 -16.93 -0.68 4.44
CA HIS A 463 -17.30 -2.07 4.20
C HIS A 463 -16.48 -2.98 5.10
N ILE A 464 -17.16 -3.86 5.83
CA ILE A 464 -16.51 -4.88 6.65
C ILE A 464 -16.35 -6.18 5.86
N GLY A 465 -15.44 -7.04 6.29
CA GLY A 465 -15.11 -8.34 5.69
C GLY A 465 -15.90 -9.49 6.33
N VAL A 466 -15.80 -10.68 5.76
CA VAL A 466 -16.64 -11.84 6.11
C VAL A 466 -15.99 -12.78 7.11
N LEU A 467 -14.68 -12.66 7.33
CA LEU A 467 -13.90 -13.56 8.20
C LEU A 467 -13.97 -13.11 9.67
N THR A 468 -13.67 -11.84 9.92
CA THR A 468 -13.53 -11.28 11.27
C THR A 468 -14.41 -10.06 11.50
N GLY A 469 -15.11 -9.59 10.46
CA GLY A 469 -15.84 -8.32 10.48
C GLY A 469 -14.89 -7.11 10.41
N SER A 470 -13.63 -7.32 10.04
CA SER A 470 -12.63 -6.25 9.93
C SER A 470 -12.85 -5.42 8.66
N PRO A 471 -12.47 -4.13 8.63
CA PRO A 471 -12.62 -3.30 7.43
C PRO A 471 -11.90 -3.89 6.21
N VAL A 472 -12.56 -3.79 5.04
CA VAL A 472 -12.00 -4.26 3.76
C VAL A 472 -11.10 -3.20 3.15
N THR A 473 -9.99 -3.62 2.53
CA THR A 473 -9.00 -2.76 1.86
C THR A 473 -8.39 -3.45 0.63
N ASP A 474 -7.64 -2.67 -0.14
CA ASP A 474 -6.81 -3.12 -1.27
C ASP A 474 -7.63 -3.84 -2.33
N MET A 475 -8.75 -3.22 -2.70
CA MET A 475 -9.70 -3.76 -3.66
C MET A 475 -10.22 -2.68 -4.59
N LYS A 476 -10.39 -3.05 -5.85
CA LYS A 476 -11.08 -2.23 -6.83
C LYS A 476 -12.50 -2.76 -7.02
N ILE A 477 -13.48 -1.89 -6.77
CA ILE A 477 -14.90 -2.20 -6.90
C ILE A 477 -15.45 -1.42 -8.09
N THR A 478 -15.76 -2.13 -9.17
CA THR A 478 -16.25 -1.55 -10.41
C THR A 478 -17.74 -1.83 -10.58
N LEU A 479 -18.56 -0.78 -10.74
CA LEU A 479 -19.96 -0.94 -11.14
C LEU A 479 -20.03 -1.36 -12.61
N VAL A 480 -20.41 -2.61 -12.85
CA VAL A 480 -20.45 -3.19 -14.20
C VAL A 480 -21.86 -3.24 -14.77
N SER A 481 -22.88 -3.41 -13.93
CA SER A 481 -24.28 -3.42 -14.36
C SER A 481 -25.23 -3.12 -13.21
N GLY A 482 -26.48 -2.83 -13.54
CA GLY A 482 -27.54 -2.61 -12.56
C GLY A 482 -28.88 -2.34 -13.23
N ARG A 483 -29.95 -2.41 -12.45
CA ARG A 483 -31.31 -2.22 -12.96
C ARG A 483 -32.16 -1.41 -11.98
N ALA A 484 -32.91 -0.46 -12.53
CA ALA A 484 -33.90 0.35 -11.83
C ALA A 484 -35.29 0.15 -12.43
N HIS A 485 -36.34 0.36 -11.63
CA HIS A 485 -37.73 0.42 -12.04
C HIS A 485 -38.26 1.86 -11.99
N ASN A 486 -38.82 2.35 -13.10
CA ASN A 486 -39.22 3.76 -13.28
C ASN A 486 -40.21 4.32 -12.26
N LYS A 487 -40.97 3.47 -11.55
CA LYS A 487 -41.99 3.89 -10.56
C LYS A 487 -41.74 3.38 -9.14
N HIS A 488 -40.81 2.45 -8.99
CA HIS A 488 -40.66 1.66 -7.77
C HIS A 488 -39.22 1.68 -7.25
N THR A 489 -38.33 2.47 -7.84
CA THR A 489 -36.98 2.63 -7.31
C THR A 489 -36.86 3.95 -6.58
N GLU A 490 -36.54 3.87 -5.30
CA GLU A 490 -36.18 5.01 -4.47
C GLU A 490 -34.67 5.03 -4.21
N GLY A 491 -34.14 6.17 -3.77
CA GLY A 491 -32.70 6.30 -3.50
C GLY A 491 -32.20 5.34 -2.42
N GLY A 492 -33.03 5.00 -1.44
CA GLY A 492 -32.70 4.03 -0.39
C GLY A 492 -32.55 2.58 -0.89
N ASP A 493 -33.20 2.22 -2.00
CA ASP A 493 -33.18 0.84 -2.50
C ASP A 493 -31.82 0.48 -3.08
N PHE A 494 -31.21 1.42 -3.82
CA PHE A 494 -29.85 1.25 -4.35
C PHE A 494 -28.80 1.18 -3.25
N ARG A 495 -29.02 1.85 -2.12
CA ARG A 495 -28.14 1.74 -0.95
C ARG A 495 -28.09 0.30 -0.43
N GLU A 496 -29.26 -0.29 -0.20
CA GLU A 496 -29.39 -1.67 0.28
C GLU A 496 -28.83 -2.68 -0.74
N ALA A 497 -29.19 -2.54 -2.02
CA ALA A 497 -28.70 -3.43 -3.08
C ALA A 497 -27.17 -3.35 -3.23
N THR A 498 -26.58 -2.15 -3.16
CA THR A 498 -25.13 -1.94 -3.26
C THR A 498 -24.38 -2.64 -2.12
N TYR A 499 -24.84 -2.48 -0.87
CA TYR A 499 -24.18 -3.12 0.27
C TYR A 499 -24.25 -4.64 0.20
N ARG A 500 -25.38 -5.19 -0.26
CA ARG A 500 -25.58 -6.63 -0.47
C ARG A 500 -24.69 -7.16 -1.57
N ALA A 501 -24.51 -6.41 -2.67
CA ALA A 501 -23.62 -6.79 -3.76
C ALA A 501 -22.17 -6.93 -3.30
N VAL A 502 -21.68 -5.96 -2.51
CA VAL A 502 -20.34 -6.05 -1.90
C VAL A 502 -20.25 -7.27 -0.97
N ARG A 503 -21.25 -7.45 -0.09
CA ARG A 503 -21.24 -8.53 0.91
C ARG A 503 -21.30 -9.92 0.28
N GLN A 504 -22.15 -10.12 -0.72
CA GLN A 504 -22.27 -11.38 -1.47
C GLN A 504 -20.98 -11.66 -2.24
N GLY A 505 -20.40 -10.64 -2.89
CA GLY A 505 -19.11 -10.78 -3.57
C GLY A 505 -18.00 -11.22 -2.61
N LEU A 506 -17.89 -10.64 -1.42
CA LEU A 506 -16.91 -11.04 -0.41
C LEU A 506 -17.08 -12.49 0.08
N LYS A 507 -18.32 -13.02 0.11
CA LYS A 507 -18.58 -14.43 0.46
C LYS A 507 -18.15 -15.40 -0.63
N GLU A 508 -18.20 -14.97 -1.88
CA GLU A 508 -17.79 -15.77 -3.05
C GLU A 508 -16.29 -15.66 -3.32
N ALA A 509 -15.66 -14.56 -2.92
CA ALA A 509 -14.23 -14.36 -3.02
C ALA A 509 -13.46 -15.20 -1.98
N GLU A 510 -12.22 -15.52 -2.34
CA GLU A 510 -11.21 -16.00 -1.41
C GLU A 510 -10.73 -14.80 -0.56
N SER A 511 -11.41 -14.60 0.58
CA SER A 511 -11.08 -13.54 1.52
C SER A 511 -9.81 -13.88 2.31
N ILE A 512 -8.93 -12.88 2.47
CA ILE A 512 -7.65 -12.98 3.20
C ILE A 512 -7.67 -11.99 4.36
N LEU A 513 -7.29 -12.46 5.55
CA LEU A 513 -7.05 -11.62 6.71
C LEU A 513 -5.67 -10.97 6.65
N LEU A 514 -5.63 -9.67 6.91
CA LEU A 514 -4.43 -8.86 6.95
C LEU A 514 -4.18 -8.34 8.35
N GLU A 515 -2.91 -8.31 8.73
CA GLU A 515 -2.45 -7.68 9.95
C GLU A 515 -1.40 -6.61 9.65
N PRO A 516 -1.22 -5.62 10.53
CA PRO A 516 -0.20 -4.61 10.37
C PRO A 516 1.19 -5.18 10.65
N TYR A 517 2.16 -4.73 9.87
CA TYR A 517 3.57 -5.06 10.00
C TYR A 517 4.39 -3.81 10.35
N TYR A 518 5.35 -3.98 11.25
CA TYR A 518 6.40 -2.98 11.46
C TYR A 518 7.56 -3.23 10.51
N ASP A 519 8.11 -2.17 9.94
CA ASP A 519 9.53 -2.11 9.56
C ASP A 519 10.32 -1.73 10.80
N PHE A 520 11.23 -2.59 11.23
CA PHE A 520 12.03 -2.39 12.42
C PHE A 520 13.51 -2.27 12.13
N GLN A 521 14.21 -1.55 13.01
CA GLN A 521 15.65 -1.49 13.12
C GLN A 521 16.03 -1.83 14.56
N LEU A 522 16.82 -2.86 14.74
CA LEU A 522 17.28 -3.36 16.03
C LEU A 522 18.79 -3.15 16.14
N GLU A 523 19.19 -2.28 17.06
CA GLU A 523 20.59 -2.00 17.39
C GLU A 523 20.96 -2.80 18.63
N ILE A 524 21.95 -3.68 18.53
CA ILE A 524 22.35 -4.60 19.62
C ILE A 524 23.85 -4.86 19.58
N PRO A 525 24.47 -5.30 20.69
CA PRO A 525 25.86 -5.75 20.67
C PRO A 525 26.06 -6.91 19.68
N GLU A 526 27.17 -6.93 18.96
CA GLU A 526 27.48 -7.93 17.91
C GLU A 526 27.34 -9.37 18.44
N LYS A 527 27.76 -9.59 19.70
CA LYS A 527 27.69 -10.89 20.38
C LYS A 527 26.26 -11.43 20.54
N MET A 528 25.25 -10.58 20.44
CA MET A 528 23.84 -10.92 20.64
C MET A 528 23.06 -11.06 19.33
N VAL A 529 23.71 -10.85 18.17
CA VAL A 529 23.08 -10.92 16.84
C VAL A 529 22.43 -12.26 16.57
N GLY A 530 23.12 -13.37 16.86
CA GLY A 530 22.58 -14.71 16.61
C GLY A 530 21.29 -14.99 17.38
N ARG A 531 21.21 -14.52 18.63
CA ARG A 531 19.97 -14.61 19.43
C ARG A 531 18.86 -13.77 18.82
N ALA A 532 19.17 -12.53 18.45
CA ALA A 532 18.18 -11.62 17.91
C ALA A 532 17.57 -12.12 16.58
N ILE A 533 18.39 -12.70 15.70
CA ILE A 533 17.90 -13.32 14.45
C ILE A 533 16.93 -14.47 14.76
N SER A 534 17.33 -15.38 15.67
CA SER A 534 16.47 -16.49 16.09
C SER A 534 15.16 -16.02 16.73
N ASP A 535 15.20 -14.96 17.54
CA ASP A 535 14.02 -14.35 18.13
C ASP A 535 13.11 -13.74 17.06
N ILE A 536 13.66 -13.01 16.08
CA ILE A 536 12.88 -12.42 14.99
C ILE A 536 12.21 -13.50 14.12
N GLU A 537 12.94 -14.56 13.76
CA GLU A 537 12.38 -15.69 13.01
C GLU A 537 11.24 -16.37 13.79
N ARG A 538 11.43 -16.58 15.09
CA ARG A 538 10.38 -17.10 16.00
C ARG A 538 9.16 -16.18 16.06
N LEU A 539 9.35 -14.87 15.94
CA LEU A 539 8.29 -13.86 15.93
C LEU A 539 7.69 -13.64 14.52
N HIS A 540 7.97 -14.54 13.57
CA HIS A 540 7.50 -14.50 12.18
C HIS A 540 7.94 -13.24 11.42
N GLY A 541 9.08 -12.68 11.82
CA GLY A 541 9.72 -11.56 11.15
C GLY A 541 10.75 -12.00 10.11
N THR A 542 10.99 -11.13 9.15
CA THR A 542 12.11 -11.20 8.22
C THR A 542 13.17 -10.18 8.64
N CYS A 543 14.44 -10.54 8.58
CA CYS A 543 15.51 -9.60 8.92
C CYS A 543 16.77 -9.78 8.09
N ARG A 544 17.54 -8.70 7.99
CA ARG A 544 18.86 -8.64 7.39
C ARG A 544 19.81 -7.81 8.26
N ILE A 545 21.04 -8.26 8.38
CA ILE A 545 22.09 -7.46 9.01
C ILE A 545 22.40 -6.30 8.06
N SER A 546 22.15 -5.08 8.52
CA SER A 546 22.28 -3.88 7.69
C SER A 546 23.66 -3.26 7.81
N GLN A 547 24.19 -3.20 9.03
CA GLN A 547 25.51 -2.64 9.31
C GLN A 547 26.09 -3.26 10.57
N VAL A 548 27.40 -3.47 10.57
CA VAL A 548 28.16 -3.79 11.78
C VAL A 548 29.16 -2.65 11.97
N SER A 549 29.11 -1.98 13.12
CA SER A 549 29.97 -0.84 13.43
C SER A 549 30.53 -0.99 14.84
N GLY A 550 31.82 -1.36 14.92
CA GLY A 550 32.49 -1.67 16.19
C GLY A 550 31.81 -2.83 16.91
N ASP A 551 31.55 -2.65 18.22
CA ASP A 551 30.91 -3.65 19.08
C ASP A 551 29.38 -3.77 18.90
N MET A 552 28.77 -2.97 18.02
CA MET A 552 27.33 -2.90 17.81
C MET A 552 26.95 -3.29 16.37
N ALA A 553 25.85 -4.02 16.24
CA ALA A 553 25.26 -4.44 14.98
C ALA A 553 23.84 -3.88 14.85
N VAL A 554 23.49 -3.51 13.62
CA VAL A 554 22.18 -3.02 13.23
C VAL A 554 21.49 -4.05 12.36
N ILE A 555 20.39 -4.60 12.84
CA ILE A 555 19.53 -5.53 12.12
C ILE A 555 18.30 -4.75 11.65
N SER A 556 17.97 -4.80 10.36
CA SER A 556 16.72 -4.22 9.87
C SER A 556 15.84 -5.31 9.29
N GLY A 557 14.53 -5.17 9.45
CA GLY A 557 13.61 -6.21 9.06
C GLY A 557 12.16 -5.76 9.08
N SER A 558 11.25 -6.70 8.82
CA SER A 558 9.82 -6.48 9.00
C SER A 558 9.17 -7.64 9.73
N ALA A 559 8.27 -7.34 10.67
CA ALA A 559 7.56 -8.38 11.43
C ALA A 559 6.15 -7.93 11.84
N PRO A 560 5.25 -8.86 12.16
CA PRO A 560 3.92 -8.55 12.65
C PRO A 560 3.94 -7.65 13.90
N VAL A 561 3.01 -6.70 13.96
CA VAL A 561 2.85 -5.83 15.14
C VAL A 561 2.48 -6.65 16.38
N SER A 562 1.63 -7.67 16.20
CA SER A 562 1.17 -8.60 17.25
C SER A 562 2.32 -9.26 18.01
N THR A 563 3.39 -9.63 17.30
CA THR A 563 4.52 -10.38 17.87
C THR A 563 5.60 -9.48 18.44
N LEU A 564 5.77 -8.26 17.90
CA LEU A 564 6.81 -7.31 18.34
C LEU A 564 6.44 -6.44 19.55
N GLN A 565 5.16 -6.39 19.95
CA GLN A 565 4.64 -5.46 20.96
C GLN A 565 5.45 -5.44 22.27
N ASN A 566 5.93 -6.60 22.74
CA ASN A 566 6.71 -6.73 23.98
C ASN A 566 8.21 -6.97 23.77
N TYR A 567 8.67 -7.02 22.53
CA TYR A 567 10.02 -7.49 22.22
C TYR A 567 11.12 -6.54 22.73
N GLN A 568 10.87 -5.23 22.79
CA GLN A 568 11.82 -4.26 23.36
C GLN A 568 12.21 -4.59 24.81
N LYS A 569 11.30 -5.13 25.63
CA LYS A 569 11.59 -5.54 27.02
C LYS A 569 12.55 -6.74 27.03
N GLU A 570 12.34 -7.72 26.17
CA GLU A 570 13.22 -8.88 26.02
C GLU A 570 14.61 -8.46 25.54
N VAL A 571 14.67 -7.60 24.50
CA VAL A 571 15.91 -7.01 23.98
C VAL A 571 16.67 -6.32 25.10
N THR A 572 16.02 -5.43 25.84
CA THR A 572 16.63 -4.70 26.95
C THR A 572 17.20 -5.65 28.00
N ALA A 573 16.46 -6.71 28.35
CA ALA A 573 16.88 -7.69 29.34
C ALA A 573 18.13 -8.48 28.90
N TYR A 574 18.15 -9.02 27.68
CA TYR A 574 19.29 -9.84 27.24
C TYR A 574 20.50 -9.00 26.83
N THR A 575 20.30 -7.77 26.35
CA THR A 575 21.40 -6.86 26.01
C THR A 575 21.91 -6.05 27.20
N ARG A 576 21.38 -6.27 28.41
CA ARG A 576 21.71 -5.48 29.63
C ARG A 576 21.50 -3.97 29.41
N GLY A 577 20.46 -3.61 28.68
CA GLY A 577 20.08 -2.23 28.38
C GLY A 577 20.80 -1.58 27.20
N GLN A 578 21.68 -2.30 26.51
CA GLN A 578 22.42 -1.76 25.35
C GLN A 578 21.64 -1.86 24.03
N GLY A 579 20.59 -2.68 23.99
CA GLY A 579 19.79 -2.93 22.79
C GLY A 579 18.62 -1.96 22.63
N ARG A 580 18.40 -1.47 21.40
CA ARG A 580 17.32 -0.56 21.05
C ARG A 580 16.58 -1.07 19.81
N LEU A 581 15.28 -1.30 19.94
CA LEU A 581 14.35 -1.60 18.85
C LEU A 581 13.64 -0.30 18.44
N PHE A 582 13.69 0.00 17.15
CA PHE A 582 12.95 1.07 16.51
C PHE A 582 11.95 0.42 15.57
N CYS A 583 10.68 0.82 15.64
CA CYS A 583 9.62 0.32 14.76
C CYS A 583 8.96 1.49 14.04
N THR A 584 8.65 1.29 12.77
CA THR A 584 7.84 2.19 11.94
C THR A 584 6.76 1.35 11.25
N LEU A 585 5.56 1.90 11.07
CA LEU A 585 4.51 1.17 10.37
C LEU A 585 4.91 0.99 8.89
N LYS A 586 5.01 -0.26 8.44
CA LYS A 586 5.25 -0.60 7.03
C LYS A 586 3.94 -0.56 6.24
N GLY A 587 2.86 -1.03 6.85
CA GLY A 587 1.56 -1.22 6.22
C GLY A 587 0.89 -2.50 6.72
N TYR A 588 -0.07 -3.01 5.95
CA TYR A 588 -0.75 -4.27 6.20
C TYR A 588 -0.26 -5.34 5.25
N ASP A 589 -0.06 -6.55 5.77
CA ASP A 589 0.33 -7.72 4.99
C ASP A 589 -0.48 -8.94 5.46
N VAL A 590 -0.30 -10.08 4.79
CA VAL A 590 -1.01 -11.33 5.09
C VAL A 590 -0.79 -11.73 6.54
N CYS A 591 -1.88 -12.03 7.25
CA CYS A 591 -1.80 -12.42 8.64
C CYS A 591 -1.07 -13.77 8.80
N HIS A 592 -0.05 -13.81 9.66
CA HIS A 592 0.80 -14.97 9.88
C HIS A 592 0.06 -16.15 10.51
N ASN A 593 -0.95 -15.90 11.35
CA ASN A 593 -1.74 -16.91 12.06
C ASN A 593 -3.26 -16.72 11.87
N ALA A 594 -3.68 -16.49 10.62
CA ALA A 594 -5.07 -16.14 10.28
C ALA A 594 -6.12 -17.10 10.86
N GLU A 595 -5.91 -18.42 10.81
CA GLU A 595 -6.89 -19.40 11.31
C GLU A 595 -7.15 -19.27 12.82
N GLU A 596 -6.10 -19.06 13.61
CA GLU A 596 -6.21 -18.87 15.07
C GLU A 596 -6.96 -17.58 15.40
N VAL A 597 -6.63 -16.49 14.69
CA VAL A 597 -7.26 -15.17 14.88
C VAL A 597 -8.75 -15.22 14.52
N ILE A 598 -9.09 -15.84 13.38
CA ILE A 598 -10.49 -15.99 12.93
C ILE A 598 -11.28 -16.80 13.95
N ALA A 599 -10.73 -17.92 14.43
CA ALA A 599 -11.37 -18.74 15.45
C ALA A 599 -11.55 -18.01 16.79
N ALA A 600 -10.56 -17.22 17.21
CA ALA A 600 -10.59 -16.46 18.46
C ALA A 600 -11.60 -15.30 18.42
N ILE A 601 -11.72 -14.61 17.28
CA ILE A 601 -12.72 -13.54 17.10
C ILE A 601 -14.12 -14.14 16.99
N GLY A 602 -14.28 -15.27 16.29
CA GLY A 602 -15.54 -16.01 16.22
C GLY A 602 -16.68 -15.24 15.54
N TYR A 603 -16.36 -14.32 14.63
CA TYR A 603 -17.35 -13.53 13.90
C TYR A 603 -18.12 -14.40 12.91
N ASP A 604 -19.46 -14.29 12.92
CA ASP A 604 -20.35 -15.05 12.04
C ASP A 604 -21.07 -14.09 11.09
N SER A 605 -20.59 -14.03 9.84
CA SER A 605 -21.12 -13.13 8.81
C SER A 605 -22.59 -13.40 8.45
N GLU A 606 -23.11 -14.61 8.65
CA GLU A 606 -24.52 -14.93 8.35
C GLU A 606 -25.49 -14.46 9.44
N LYS A 607 -24.98 -14.16 10.65
CA LYS A 607 -25.77 -13.62 11.77
C LYS A 607 -25.71 -12.10 11.88
N ASP A 608 -24.92 -11.44 11.02
CA ASP A 608 -24.80 -9.98 11.01
C ASP A 608 -26.00 -9.33 10.32
N ALA A 609 -26.96 -8.86 11.13
CA ALA A 609 -28.16 -8.19 10.65
C ALA A 609 -27.88 -6.79 10.05
N GLU A 610 -26.78 -6.14 10.44
CA GLU A 610 -26.39 -4.80 9.96
C GLU A 610 -25.66 -4.88 8.59
N ASN A 611 -25.12 -6.05 8.26
CA ASN A 611 -24.39 -6.30 7.01
C ASN A 611 -24.77 -7.66 6.41
N PRO A 612 -26.01 -7.83 5.92
CA PRO A 612 -26.52 -9.15 5.55
C PRO A 612 -25.90 -9.63 4.24
N THR A 613 -25.62 -10.92 4.16
CA THR A 613 -24.97 -11.57 3.01
C THR A 613 -25.95 -11.88 1.87
N GLY A 614 -27.23 -12.07 2.20
CA GLY A 614 -28.30 -12.39 1.25
C GLY A 614 -28.99 -11.17 0.62
N SER A 615 -29.80 -11.45 -0.41
CA SER A 615 -30.62 -10.48 -1.15
C SER A 615 -32.11 -10.68 -0.92
N ILE A 616 -32.92 -9.64 -1.12
CA ILE A 616 -34.37 -9.66 -0.86
C ILE A 616 -35.10 -9.59 -2.19
N PHE A 617 -35.90 -10.61 -2.47
CA PHE A 617 -36.72 -10.73 -3.69
C PHE A 617 -38.21 -10.69 -3.33
N CYS A 618 -39.06 -10.38 -4.32
CA CYS A 618 -40.51 -10.40 -4.13
C CYS A 618 -41.15 -11.61 -4.84
N ALA A 619 -41.95 -12.40 -4.12
CA ALA A 619 -42.82 -13.42 -4.70
C ALA A 619 -44.23 -13.31 -4.13
N ASN A 620 -45.25 -13.31 -4.99
CA ASN A 620 -46.66 -13.21 -4.61
C ASN A 620 -47.00 -11.99 -3.71
N GLY A 621 -46.28 -10.89 -3.85
CA GLY A 621 -46.50 -9.68 -3.06
C GLY A 621 -45.95 -9.72 -1.64
N ALA A 622 -45.08 -10.69 -1.31
CA ALA A 622 -44.33 -10.73 -0.07
C ALA A 622 -42.82 -10.80 -0.37
N GLY A 623 -42.02 -10.01 0.34
CA GLY A 623 -40.56 -10.07 0.26
C GLY A 623 -40.04 -11.32 0.96
N PHE A 624 -39.11 -12.04 0.34
CA PHE A 624 -38.41 -13.19 0.94
C PHE A 624 -36.89 -13.03 0.76
N ALA A 625 -36.13 -13.53 1.72
CA ALA A 625 -34.66 -13.48 1.69
C ALA A 625 -34.09 -14.71 0.97
N VAL A 626 -33.13 -14.48 0.08
CA VAL A 626 -32.35 -15.52 -0.61
C VAL A 626 -30.92 -15.50 -0.08
N SER A 627 -30.41 -16.67 0.28
CA SER A 627 -29.04 -16.84 0.78
C SER A 627 -28.00 -16.53 -0.31
N TRP A 628 -26.84 -16.02 0.11
CA TRP A 628 -25.80 -15.49 -0.76
C TRP A 628 -25.36 -16.45 -1.89
N ASP A 629 -25.39 -17.75 -1.63
CA ASP A 629 -25.00 -18.84 -2.54
C ASP A 629 -25.98 -19.03 -3.71
N LYS A 630 -27.23 -18.57 -3.55
CA LYS A 630 -28.32 -18.75 -4.53
C LYS A 630 -28.72 -17.46 -5.22
N VAL A 631 -28.24 -16.30 -4.78
CA VAL A 631 -28.67 -15.00 -5.29
C VAL A 631 -28.53 -14.91 -6.82
N LYS A 632 -27.41 -15.40 -7.38
CA LYS A 632 -27.13 -15.37 -8.83
C LYS A 632 -28.16 -16.12 -9.68
N GLU A 633 -28.87 -17.10 -9.12
CA GLU A 633 -29.92 -17.85 -9.84
C GLU A 633 -31.22 -17.05 -10.00
N TYR A 634 -31.41 -16.01 -9.17
CA TYR A 634 -32.63 -15.20 -9.11
C TYR A 634 -32.45 -13.79 -9.71
N MET A 635 -31.23 -13.40 -10.07
CA MET A 635 -30.94 -12.09 -10.68
C MET A 635 -31.60 -11.96 -12.05
N HIS A 636 -32.04 -10.75 -12.39
CA HIS A 636 -32.69 -10.47 -13.67
C HIS A 636 -31.70 -9.98 -14.72
N VAL A 637 -30.52 -9.52 -14.31
CA VAL A 637 -29.40 -9.12 -15.17
C VAL A 637 -28.44 -10.29 -15.36
N GLU A 638 -28.03 -10.54 -16.60
CA GLU A 638 -27.04 -11.57 -16.91
C GLU A 638 -25.66 -11.21 -16.35
N SER A 639 -24.93 -12.23 -15.88
CA SER A 639 -23.58 -12.08 -15.33
C SER A 639 -22.62 -11.38 -16.31
N TRP A 640 -21.95 -10.33 -15.85
CA TRP A 640 -20.96 -9.59 -16.64
C TRP A 640 -19.80 -10.49 -17.10
N LEU A 641 -19.36 -11.42 -16.25
CA LEU A 641 -18.32 -12.41 -16.60
C LEU A 641 -18.73 -13.32 -17.77
N LYS A 642 -20.04 -13.50 -18.02
CA LYS A 642 -20.55 -14.19 -19.22
C LYS A 642 -20.64 -13.25 -20.42
N GLN A 643 -20.93 -11.97 -20.22
CA GLN A 643 -21.03 -10.96 -21.28
C GLN A 643 -19.67 -10.54 -21.88
N GLY A 644 -18.58 -10.57 -21.10
CA GLY A 644 -17.22 -10.32 -21.61
C GLY A 644 -16.80 -11.30 -22.73
N LYS A 645 -17.19 -12.57 -22.60
CA LYS A 645 -16.98 -13.59 -23.65
C LYS A 645 -17.82 -13.36 -24.92
N SER A 646 -18.92 -12.63 -24.83
CA SER A 646 -19.73 -12.23 -25.99
C SER A 646 -19.30 -10.90 -26.61
N HIS A 647 -18.66 -10.00 -25.84
CA HIS A 647 -18.20 -8.70 -26.33
C HIS A 647 -16.84 -8.75 -27.04
N GLU A 648 -15.98 -9.73 -26.75
CA GLU A 648 -14.80 -10.03 -27.58
C GLU A 648 -15.21 -10.41 -29.00
N ASN A 649 -16.32 -11.16 -29.16
CA ASN A 649 -16.86 -11.53 -30.47
C ASN A 649 -17.51 -10.36 -31.25
N ALA A 650 -17.86 -9.26 -30.59
CA ALA A 650 -18.59 -8.14 -31.21
C ALA A 650 -17.68 -6.99 -31.70
N LYS A 651 -16.41 -6.93 -31.25
CA LYS A 651 -15.44 -5.93 -31.74
C LYS A 651 -14.81 -6.28 -33.09
N ASP A 652 -14.84 -7.56 -33.48
CA ASP A 652 -14.29 -8.02 -34.76
C ASP A 652 -15.27 -7.89 -35.95
N GLU A 653 -16.56 -7.65 -35.72
CA GLU A 653 -17.56 -7.61 -36.80
C GLU A 653 -17.61 -6.31 -37.63
N LYS A 654 -16.90 -5.23 -37.24
CA LYS A 654 -16.96 -3.95 -37.98
C LYS A 654 -15.88 -3.74 -39.03
N ASN A 655 -14.89 -4.62 -39.14
CA ASN A 655 -13.84 -4.50 -40.15
C ASN A 655 -13.71 -5.79 -40.97
N ARG A 656 -14.67 -6.05 -41.87
CA ARG A 656 -14.48 -6.57 -43.26
C ARG A 656 -15.76 -7.24 -43.80
N ALA A 657 -16.59 -6.47 -44.49
CA ALA A 657 -17.24 -6.93 -45.72
C ALA A 657 -16.23 -6.64 -46.85
N ASN A 658 -15.92 -7.50 -47.82
CA ASN A 658 -16.71 -8.42 -48.64
C ASN A 658 -15.70 -9.31 -49.45
N PRO A 659 -16.11 -10.11 -50.45
CA PRO A 659 -16.84 -11.39 -50.47
C PRO A 659 -15.99 -12.56 -51.02
N ASP A 660 -16.27 -13.80 -50.61
CA ASP A 660 -16.84 -14.82 -51.50
C ASP A 660 -17.04 -16.13 -50.74
N LYS A 661 -18.28 -16.62 -50.77
CA LYS A 661 -18.76 -17.81 -50.06
C LYS A 661 -18.36 -19.08 -50.80
N TRP A 662 -17.89 -20.07 -50.06
CA TRP A 662 -18.27 -21.45 -50.31
C TRP A 662 -18.86 -22.10 -49.06
N ILE A 663 -20.02 -22.70 -49.27
CA ILE A 663 -20.89 -23.41 -48.33
C ILE A 663 -20.35 -24.84 -48.23
N THR A 664 -20.21 -25.36 -47.02
CA THR A 664 -19.89 -26.78 -46.77
C THR A 664 -21.06 -27.50 -46.09
N PRO A 665 -21.16 -28.84 -46.25
CA PRO A 665 -22.42 -29.58 -46.28
C PRO A 665 -23.18 -29.74 -44.94
N ASP A 666 -22.56 -29.43 -43.80
CA ASP A 666 -23.17 -29.60 -42.48
C ASP A 666 -24.28 -28.58 -42.16
N GLU A 667 -24.31 -27.47 -42.90
CA GLU A 667 -25.36 -26.46 -42.80
C GLU A 667 -26.62 -26.86 -43.59
N VAL A 668 -26.51 -27.81 -44.52
CA VAL A 668 -27.62 -28.33 -45.32
C VAL A 668 -28.37 -29.44 -44.58
N ASP A 669 -27.69 -30.30 -43.82
CA ASP A 669 -28.33 -31.41 -43.09
C ASP A 669 -29.07 -30.95 -41.82
N ARG A 670 -28.61 -29.87 -41.17
CA ARG A 670 -29.29 -29.28 -39.99
C ARG A 670 -30.64 -28.63 -40.31
N ILE A 671 -30.87 -28.27 -41.57
CA ILE A 671 -32.15 -27.70 -42.03
C ILE A 671 -33.15 -28.83 -42.37
N PHE A 672 -32.69 -30.03 -42.72
CA PHE A 672 -33.56 -31.17 -43.03
C PHE A 672 -34.14 -31.87 -41.79
N GLU A 673 -33.41 -31.99 -40.68
CA GLU A 673 -33.89 -32.75 -39.50
C GLU A 673 -34.88 -31.98 -38.60
N LYS A 674 -35.02 -30.66 -38.76
CA LYS A 674 -35.96 -29.85 -37.95
C LYS A 674 -37.40 -29.77 -38.48
N THR A 675 -37.75 -30.54 -39.53
CA THR A 675 -39.09 -30.45 -40.15
C THR A 675 -39.99 -31.68 -39.99
N PHE A 676 -39.52 -32.82 -39.47
CA PHE A 676 -40.37 -34.01 -39.32
C PHE A 676 -40.18 -34.68 -37.95
N PHE A 677 -41.29 -34.92 -37.23
CA PHE A 677 -41.42 -35.68 -35.98
C PHE A 677 -41.28 -34.91 -34.66
N ALA A 678 -42.23 -34.00 -34.45
CA ALA A 678 -42.85 -33.79 -33.15
C ALA A 678 -43.64 -35.04 -32.69
N ASN A 679 -43.59 -35.32 -31.38
CA ASN A 679 -44.50 -36.14 -30.55
C ASN A 679 -44.03 -37.54 -30.09
N GLN A 680 -44.39 -37.81 -28.82
CA GLN A 680 -44.35 -39.07 -28.01
C GLN A 680 -43.05 -39.26 -27.21
N GLY A 681 -43.00 -39.62 -25.92
CA GLY A 681 -43.99 -40.02 -24.92
C GLY A 681 -43.33 -40.93 -23.85
N ARG A 682 -43.38 -40.51 -22.57
CA ARG A 682 -42.99 -41.20 -21.30
C ARG A 682 -43.04 -42.77 -21.23
N LYS A 683 -42.08 -43.42 -20.52
CA LYS A 683 -42.22 -44.23 -19.24
C LYS A 683 -41.13 -45.33 -18.98
N THR A 684 -40.64 -45.33 -17.73
CA THR A 684 -40.17 -46.40 -16.78
C THR A 684 -40.12 -47.91 -17.15
N TYR A 685 -39.10 -48.68 -16.68
CA TYR A 685 -39.18 -49.74 -15.62
C TYR A 685 -37.85 -50.55 -15.35
N LEU A 686 -37.84 -51.17 -14.16
CA LEU A 686 -36.88 -51.93 -13.30
C LEU A 686 -35.88 -53.03 -13.80
N GLN A 687 -34.72 -53.07 -13.13
CA GLN A 687 -33.99 -54.16 -12.38
C GLN A 687 -34.11 -55.68 -12.74
N LYS A 688 -32.96 -56.42 -12.87
CA LYS A 688 -32.40 -57.41 -11.88
C LYS A 688 -31.25 -58.34 -12.39
N ARG A 689 -30.27 -58.54 -11.48
CA ARG A 689 -29.46 -59.74 -11.07
C ARG A 689 -28.35 -60.39 -11.95
N ARG A 690 -27.16 -60.54 -11.30
CA ARG A 690 -25.89 -61.31 -11.58
C ARG A 690 -26.06 -62.83 -11.28
N PRO A 691 -25.07 -63.78 -11.41
CA PRO A 691 -23.61 -63.67 -11.69
C PRO A 691 -22.88 -64.78 -12.55
N ALA A 692 -21.61 -64.49 -12.88
CA ALA A 692 -20.34 -65.28 -12.95
C ALA A 692 -20.17 -66.59 -13.77
N ALA A 693 -19.28 -66.54 -14.79
CA ALA A 693 -18.03 -67.33 -14.92
C ALA A 693 -17.18 -66.85 -16.13
N GLU A 694 -15.85 -66.95 -15.98
CA GLU A 694 -14.68 -66.61 -16.82
C GLU A 694 -14.69 -67.25 -18.24
N GLU A 695 -13.92 -66.88 -19.28
CA GLU A 695 -12.88 -65.90 -19.62
C GLU A 695 -12.80 -65.91 -21.17
N ASN A 696 -12.84 -64.76 -21.85
CA ASN A 696 -12.37 -64.56 -23.24
C ASN A 696 -12.53 -63.08 -23.64
N TYR A 697 -11.43 -62.32 -23.64
CA TYR A 697 -11.43 -60.91 -24.07
C TYR A 697 -11.37 -60.81 -25.59
N SER A 698 -12.52 -60.98 -26.23
CA SER A 698 -12.76 -60.53 -27.61
C SER A 698 -13.39 -59.14 -27.57
N ARG A 699 -12.72 -58.19 -28.26
CA ARG A 699 -13.13 -56.80 -28.41
C ARG A 699 -14.42 -56.74 -29.25
N ASP A 700 -15.50 -56.22 -28.68
CA ASP A 700 -16.55 -55.56 -29.46
C ASP A 700 -17.09 -54.31 -28.75
N VAL A 701 -16.82 -53.19 -29.43
CA VAL A 701 -17.63 -52.00 -29.68
C VAL A 701 -18.60 -51.56 -28.56
N TYR A 702 -18.12 -50.64 -27.73
CA TYR A 702 -18.96 -49.71 -26.98
C TYR A 702 -19.34 -48.54 -27.91
N VAL A 703 -20.62 -48.39 -28.26
CA VAL A 703 -21.13 -47.16 -28.88
C VAL A 703 -21.12 -46.08 -27.80
N GLY A 704 -20.07 -45.26 -27.81
CA GLY A 704 -19.89 -44.14 -26.89
C GLY A 704 -20.88 -43.01 -27.16
N LYS A 705 -21.33 -42.37 -26.08
CA LYS A 705 -22.01 -41.06 -26.07
C LYS A 705 -21.32 -40.06 -27.02
N PRO A 706 -22.05 -39.08 -27.60
CA PRO A 706 -21.41 -38.00 -28.34
C PRO A 706 -20.41 -37.31 -27.43
N ARG A 707 -19.14 -37.25 -27.86
CA ARG A 707 -18.07 -36.55 -27.15
C ARG A 707 -18.37 -35.05 -27.18
N GLU A 708 -18.33 -34.43 -26.00
CA GLU A 708 -18.22 -32.97 -25.88
C GLU A 708 -16.93 -32.53 -26.55
N ASP A 709 -16.99 -31.52 -27.43
CA ASP A 709 -15.81 -30.88 -28.03
C ASP A 709 -15.03 -30.16 -26.90
N LYS A 710 -14.04 -30.86 -26.34
CA LYS A 710 -13.09 -30.31 -25.38
C LYS A 710 -11.84 -29.85 -26.13
N GLU A 711 -11.33 -28.67 -25.79
CA GLU A 711 -10.09 -28.16 -26.38
C GLU A 711 -8.92 -29.12 -26.12
N GLU A 712 -8.11 -29.35 -27.14
CA GLU A 712 -6.97 -30.28 -27.08
C GLU A 712 -5.69 -29.56 -26.64
N TYR A 713 -5.03 -30.11 -25.63
CA TYR A 713 -3.76 -29.60 -25.10
C TYR A 713 -2.65 -30.63 -25.25
N LEU A 714 -1.47 -30.19 -25.67
CA LEU A 714 -0.24 -30.98 -25.71
C LEU A 714 0.78 -30.39 -24.72
N LEU A 715 1.06 -31.11 -23.64
CA LEU A 715 2.10 -30.76 -22.67
C LEU A 715 3.40 -31.44 -23.06
N VAL A 716 4.49 -30.68 -23.14
CA VAL A 716 5.80 -31.16 -23.59
C VAL A 716 6.85 -30.84 -22.54
N ASP A 717 7.53 -31.86 -22.01
CA ASP A 717 8.76 -31.66 -21.25
C ASP A 717 9.90 -31.31 -22.22
N GLY A 718 10.32 -30.05 -22.21
CA GLY A 718 11.30 -29.51 -23.14
C GLY A 718 12.68 -30.17 -23.04
N TYR A 719 13.15 -30.53 -21.84
CA TYR A 719 14.45 -31.17 -21.67
C TYR A 719 14.40 -32.63 -22.09
N ASN A 720 13.34 -33.36 -21.71
CA ASN A 720 13.16 -34.75 -22.13
C ASN A 720 13.17 -34.90 -23.66
N ILE A 721 12.45 -34.01 -24.36
CA ILE A 721 12.39 -34.04 -25.84
C ILE A 721 13.74 -33.67 -26.49
N ILE A 722 14.44 -32.64 -25.98
CA ILE A 722 15.76 -32.24 -26.51
C ILE A 722 16.76 -33.40 -26.44
N PHE A 723 16.79 -34.15 -25.34
CA PHE A 723 17.70 -35.27 -25.18
C PHE A 723 17.26 -36.55 -25.92
N ALA A 724 15.98 -36.67 -26.26
CA ALA A 724 15.43 -37.79 -27.02
C ALA A 724 15.62 -37.65 -28.55
N TRP A 725 15.64 -36.43 -29.09
CA TRP A 725 15.79 -36.19 -30.53
C TRP A 725 17.27 -36.06 -30.91
N PRO A 726 17.86 -36.99 -31.71
CA PRO A 726 19.29 -36.99 -32.06
C PRO A 726 19.80 -35.64 -32.58
N GLU A 727 19.03 -34.98 -33.45
CA GLU A 727 19.38 -33.67 -34.04
C GLU A 727 19.48 -32.56 -32.98
N LEU A 728 18.56 -32.53 -32.02
CA LEU A 728 18.54 -31.54 -30.93
C LEU A 728 19.55 -31.87 -29.85
N LYS A 729 19.77 -33.16 -29.58
CA LYS A 729 20.76 -33.66 -28.63
C LYS A 729 22.19 -33.30 -29.05
N ASP A 730 22.49 -33.40 -30.34
CA ASP A 730 23.81 -33.02 -30.86
C ASP A 730 24.00 -31.49 -30.84
N LEU A 731 22.96 -30.71 -31.18
CA LEU A 731 22.95 -29.26 -31.01
C LEU A 731 23.10 -28.82 -29.53
N ALA A 732 22.48 -29.53 -28.60
CA ALA A 732 22.53 -29.21 -27.18
C ALA A 732 23.92 -29.41 -26.54
N LYS A 733 24.78 -30.25 -27.13
CA LYS A 733 26.18 -30.41 -26.70
C LYS A 733 27.02 -29.17 -27.02
N GLU A 734 26.69 -28.45 -28.08
CA GLU A 734 27.39 -27.22 -28.49
C GLU A 734 26.77 -25.98 -27.85
N ASN A 735 25.44 -25.85 -27.87
CA ASN A 735 24.71 -24.73 -27.27
C ASN A 735 23.27 -25.14 -26.88
N MET A 736 22.98 -25.12 -25.59
CA MET A 736 21.67 -25.50 -25.03
C MET A 736 20.55 -24.53 -25.42
N ASP A 737 20.83 -23.24 -25.53
CA ASP A 737 19.83 -22.23 -25.90
C ASP A 737 19.46 -22.33 -27.39
N SER A 738 20.43 -22.69 -28.24
CA SER A 738 20.19 -23.01 -29.65
C SER A 738 19.28 -24.23 -29.80
N ALA A 739 19.47 -25.27 -28.98
CA ALA A 739 18.61 -26.45 -28.99
C ALA A 739 17.18 -26.15 -28.51
N LYS A 740 17.02 -25.33 -27.46
CA LYS A 740 15.71 -24.85 -26.98
C LYS A 740 14.96 -24.08 -28.06
N SER A 741 15.63 -23.08 -28.66
CA SER A 741 15.05 -22.25 -29.72
C SER A 741 14.63 -23.09 -30.93
N ARG A 742 15.41 -24.12 -31.25
CA ARG A 742 15.10 -25.03 -32.37
C ARG A 742 13.93 -25.96 -32.07
N LEU A 743 13.79 -26.45 -30.84
CA LEU A 743 12.63 -27.24 -30.41
C LEU A 743 11.34 -26.41 -30.50
N LEU A 744 11.36 -25.18 -29.95
CA LEU A 744 10.21 -24.28 -29.98
C LEU A 744 9.77 -23.97 -31.42
N HIS A 745 10.72 -23.75 -32.32
CA HIS A 745 10.43 -23.56 -33.75
C HIS A 745 9.72 -24.76 -34.40
N TYR A 746 10.13 -25.99 -34.05
CA TYR A 746 9.49 -27.20 -34.58
C TYR A 746 8.05 -27.37 -34.06
N LEU A 747 7.82 -27.07 -32.78
CA LEU A 747 6.50 -27.18 -32.15
C LEU A 747 5.55 -26.05 -32.57
N SER A 748 6.06 -24.86 -32.83
CA SER A 748 5.27 -23.71 -33.33
C SER A 748 4.67 -24.01 -34.71
N LYS A 749 5.47 -24.63 -35.59
CA LYS A 749 5.00 -25.12 -36.89
C LYS A 749 3.99 -26.24 -36.76
N TYR A 750 4.22 -27.17 -35.84
CA TYR A 750 3.30 -28.28 -35.59
C TYR A 750 1.93 -27.76 -35.11
N LYS A 751 1.90 -26.86 -34.13
CA LYS A 751 0.69 -26.16 -33.67
C LYS A 751 0.00 -25.35 -34.75
N SER A 752 0.73 -24.79 -35.69
CA SER A 752 0.13 -24.01 -36.79
C SER A 752 -0.66 -24.87 -37.78
N VAL A 753 -0.44 -26.19 -37.79
CA VAL A 753 -1.13 -27.13 -38.69
C VAL A 753 -2.15 -27.98 -37.95
N GLU A 754 -1.80 -28.46 -36.76
CA GLU A 754 -2.69 -29.21 -35.87
C GLU A 754 -3.33 -28.22 -34.89
N ASN A 755 -4.65 -28.04 -34.92
CA ASN A 755 -5.40 -27.08 -34.09
C ASN A 755 -5.41 -27.48 -32.59
N ILE A 756 -4.23 -27.50 -31.96
CA ILE A 756 -3.96 -28.02 -30.61
C ILE A 756 -3.16 -26.98 -29.82
N ASN A 757 -3.49 -26.78 -28.54
CA ASN A 757 -2.76 -25.87 -27.66
C ASN A 757 -1.51 -26.54 -27.06
N VAL A 758 -0.32 -26.11 -27.49
CA VAL A 758 0.96 -26.68 -27.05
C VAL A 758 1.57 -25.83 -25.92
N ILE A 759 1.91 -26.49 -24.80
CA ILE A 759 2.65 -25.90 -23.67
C ILE A 759 3.97 -26.65 -23.51
N VAL A 760 5.09 -25.92 -23.49
CA VAL A 760 6.43 -26.48 -23.33
C VAL A 760 6.98 -26.08 -21.97
N VAL A 761 7.40 -27.04 -21.16
CA VAL A 761 7.88 -26.82 -19.79
C VAL A 761 9.37 -27.11 -19.70
N PHE A 762 10.15 -26.19 -19.14
CA PHE A 762 11.57 -26.33 -18.87
C PHE A 762 11.86 -26.19 -17.37
N ASP A 763 12.72 -27.05 -16.84
CA ASP A 763 13.29 -26.87 -15.51
C ASP A 763 14.15 -25.60 -15.41
N ALA A 764 14.04 -24.85 -14.31
CA ALA A 764 14.96 -23.76 -14.02
C ALA A 764 16.37 -24.30 -13.76
N TYR A 765 17.30 -24.03 -14.69
CA TYR A 765 18.70 -24.42 -14.56
C TYR A 765 19.58 -23.22 -14.14
N ARG A 766 20.15 -23.29 -12.93
CA ARG A 766 21.33 -22.55 -12.42
C ARG A 766 21.26 -21.02 -12.23
N VAL A 767 20.21 -20.48 -11.60
CA VAL A 767 20.28 -19.17 -10.93
C VAL A 767 19.51 -19.25 -9.60
N GLN A 768 20.17 -18.96 -8.47
CA GLN A 768 19.54 -18.98 -7.14
C GLN A 768 18.41 -17.95 -7.06
N GLY A 769 17.20 -18.39 -6.69
CA GLY A 769 16.05 -17.52 -6.43
C GLY A 769 15.17 -17.16 -7.63
N HIS A 770 15.15 -17.96 -8.70
CA HIS A 770 14.36 -17.65 -9.90
C HIS A 770 12.84 -17.89 -9.68
N PRO A 771 11.97 -16.88 -9.91
CA PRO A 771 10.51 -17.08 -9.92
C PRO A 771 10.07 -17.82 -11.18
N GLU A 772 8.85 -18.40 -11.13
CA GLU A 772 8.21 -19.07 -12.28
C GLU A 772 7.96 -18.04 -13.38
N GLU A 773 8.43 -18.34 -14.58
CA GLU A 773 8.34 -17.42 -15.71
C GLU A 773 7.55 -18.08 -16.85
N VAL A 774 6.46 -17.45 -17.26
CA VAL A 774 5.64 -17.89 -18.39
C VAL A 774 5.86 -16.91 -19.54
N ILE A 775 6.38 -17.43 -20.65
CA ILE A 775 6.73 -16.65 -21.84
C ILE A 775 5.90 -17.15 -23.01
N GLU A 776 5.28 -16.23 -23.75
CA GLU A 776 4.65 -16.55 -25.03
C GLU A 776 5.71 -16.48 -26.13
N TYR A 777 5.94 -17.60 -26.82
CA TYR A 777 6.90 -17.71 -27.93
C TYR A 777 6.16 -18.09 -29.22
N ASP A 778 6.09 -17.15 -30.17
CA ASP A 778 5.21 -17.23 -31.36
C ASP A 778 3.75 -17.53 -30.97
N ASN A 779 3.31 -18.78 -31.17
CA ASN A 779 1.97 -19.28 -30.86
C ASN A 779 2.01 -20.32 -29.72
N LEU A 780 3.13 -20.51 -29.05
CA LEU A 780 3.33 -21.47 -27.95
C LEU A 780 3.38 -20.78 -26.59
N ILE A 781 3.00 -21.50 -25.55
CA ILE A 781 3.24 -21.11 -24.15
C ILE A 781 4.46 -21.86 -23.65
N VAL A 782 5.48 -21.14 -23.19
CA VAL A 782 6.70 -21.70 -22.62
C VAL A 782 6.74 -21.38 -21.14
N VAL A 783 6.94 -22.40 -20.30
CA VAL A 783 6.96 -22.26 -18.84
C VAL A 783 8.33 -22.67 -18.30
N TYR A 784 8.97 -21.78 -17.54
CA TYR A 784 10.14 -22.09 -16.73
C TYR A 784 9.71 -22.28 -15.27
N THR A 785 9.95 -23.46 -14.72
CA THR A 785 9.52 -23.80 -13.34
C THR A 785 10.35 -23.08 -12.28
N ARG A 786 9.88 -23.06 -11.02
CA ARG A 786 10.63 -22.49 -9.87
C ARG A 786 11.77 -23.43 -9.46
N GLU A 787 12.79 -22.91 -8.78
CA GLU A 787 14.01 -23.64 -8.38
C GLU A 787 13.77 -25.01 -7.66
N ALA A 788 12.68 -25.14 -6.90
CA ALA A 788 12.33 -26.36 -6.16
C ALA A 788 11.26 -27.24 -6.85
N GLN A 789 10.83 -26.89 -8.06
CA GLN A 789 9.77 -27.58 -8.79
C GLN A 789 10.29 -28.15 -10.12
N THR A 790 10.13 -29.45 -10.33
CA THR A 790 10.48 -30.08 -11.61
C THR A 790 9.36 -29.91 -12.65
N ALA A 791 9.72 -29.97 -13.92
CA ALA A 791 8.80 -29.95 -15.05
C ALA A 791 7.76 -31.06 -14.92
N ASP A 792 8.17 -32.22 -14.41
CA ASP A 792 7.28 -33.34 -14.11
C ASP A 792 6.20 -32.97 -13.08
N GLN A 793 6.60 -32.35 -11.96
CA GLN A 793 5.66 -31.90 -10.93
C GLN A 793 4.68 -30.84 -11.47
N TYR A 794 5.14 -29.98 -12.38
CA TYR A 794 4.27 -29.01 -13.04
C TYR A 794 3.26 -29.70 -13.96
N ILE A 795 3.72 -30.61 -14.81
CA ILE A 795 2.88 -31.36 -15.78
C ILE A 795 1.84 -32.20 -15.04
N GLU A 796 2.21 -32.89 -13.97
CA GLU A 796 1.30 -33.69 -13.14
C GLU A 796 0.23 -32.83 -12.47
N LYS A 797 0.62 -31.70 -11.87
CA LYS A 797 -0.31 -30.75 -11.26
C LYS A 797 -1.28 -30.18 -12.29
N PHE A 798 -0.78 -29.82 -13.48
CA PHE A 798 -1.62 -29.30 -14.56
C PHE A 798 -2.60 -30.36 -15.08
N ALA A 799 -2.13 -31.58 -15.30
CA ALA A 799 -2.95 -32.69 -15.77
C ALA A 799 -4.06 -33.04 -14.76
N HIS A 800 -3.74 -33.14 -13.47
CA HIS A 800 -4.70 -33.47 -12.41
C HIS A 800 -5.77 -32.38 -12.25
N VAL A 801 -5.38 -31.10 -12.23
CA VAL A 801 -6.32 -29.97 -12.07
C VAL A 801 -7.28 -29.85 -13.26
N ASN A 802 -6.86 -30.23 -14.47
CA ASN A 802 -7.59 -29.97 -15.70
C ASN A 802 -8.21 -31.19 -16.40
N LYS A 803 -8.07 -32.39 -15.81
CA LYS A 803 -8.59 -33.70 -16.29
C LYS A 803 -10.07 -33.72 -16.72
N GLY A 804 -10.90 -32.82 -16.18
CA GLY A 804 -12.32 -32.72 -16.51
C GLY A 804 -12.65 -31.72 -17.63
N LYS A 805 -11.76 -30.76 -17.91
CA LYS A 805 -12.04 -29.59 -18.77
C LYS A 805 -11.46 -29.72 -20.19
N TYR A 806 -10.29 -30.34 -20.34
CA TYR A 806 -9.56 -30.41 -21.60
C TYR A 806 -9.21 -31.84 -22.01
N ASN A 807 -8.94 -32.06 -23.30
CA ASN A 807 -8.35 -33.30 -23.79
C ASN A 807 -6.81 -33.16 -23.76
N ILE A 808 -6.18 -33.64 -22.69
CA ILE A 808 -4.76 -33.42 -22.43
C ILE A 808 -3.94 -34.61 -22.93
N THR A 809 -2.94 -34.33 -23.77
CA THR A 809 -1.91 -35.26 -24.20
C THR A 809 -0.56 -34.83 -23.62
N VAL A 810 0.18 -35.73 -22.99
CA VAL A 810 1.53 -35.45 -22.47
C VAL A 810 2.57 -36.16 -23.32
N ALA A 811 3.57 -35.41 -23.78
CA ALA A 811 4.70 -35.91 -24.54
C ALA A 811 5.91 -36.16 -23.62
N THR A 812 6.18 -37.43 -23.31
CA THR A 812 7.33 -37.83 -22.47
C THR A 812 7.80 -39.25 -22.78
N SER A 813 9.09 -39.49 -22.60
CA SER A 813 9.69 -40.83 -22.68
C SER A 813 10.06 -41.42 -21.31
N ASP A 814 9.73 -40.75 -20.21
CA ASP A 814 9.99 -41.27 -18.86
C ASP A 814 8.91 -42.29 -18.45
N GLY A 815 9.34 -43.51 -18.10
CA GLY A 815 8.46 -44.60 -17.73
C GLY A 815 7.68 -44.36 -16.44
N LEU A 816 8.24 -43.64 -15.47
CA LEU A 816 7.55 -43.32 -14.20
C LEU A 816 6.44 -42.29 -14.46
N GLN A 817 6.75 -41.25 -15.23
CA GLN A 817 5.80 -40.20 -15.59
C GLN A 817 4.64 -40.73 -16.45
N GLN A 818 4.91 -41.67 -17.36
CA GLN A 818 3.85 -42.32 -18.16
C GLN A 818 2.85 -43.11 -17.30
N VAL A 819 3.30 -43.73 -16.20
CA VAL A 819 2.39 -44.45 -15.29
C VAL A 819 1.49 -43.46 -14.53
N ILE A 820 2.06 -42.35 -14.06
CA ILE A 820 1.34 -41.33 -13.28
C ILE A 820 0.29 -40.64 -14.16
N ILE A 821 0.67 -40.19 -15.35
CA ILE A 821 -0.24 -39.51 -16.28
C ILE A 821 -1.35 -40.43 -16.81
N ARG A 822 -1.10 -41.74 -16.95
CA ARG A 822 -2.16 -42.73 -17.24
C ARG A 822 -3.12 -42.91 -16.07
N GLY A 823 -2.63 -42.91 -14.83
CA GLY A 823 -3.47 -42.85 -13.64
C GLY A 823 -4.39 -41.63 -13.64
N GLU A 824 -3.91 -40.53 -14.24
CA GLU A 824 -4.67 -39.31 -14.45
C GLU A 824 -5.58 -39.30 -15.68
N GLY A 825 -5.71 -40.40 -16.42
CA GLY A 825 -6.67 -40.50 -17.54
C GLY A 825 -6.37 -39.60 -18.74
N CYS A 826 -5.17 -39.02 -18.80
CA CYS A 826 -4.70 -38.22 -19.94
C CYS A 826 -4.10 -39.11 -21.04
N ALA A 827 -4.09 -38.61 -22.27
CA ALA A 827 -3.43 -39.29 -23.38
C ALA A 827 -1.90 -39.14 -23.27
N LEU A 828 -1.16 -40.12 -23.78
CA LEU A 828 0.30 -40.10 -23.79
C LEU A 828 0.84 -40.20 -25.20
N MET A 829 1.92 -39.47 -25.43
CA MET A 829 2.71 -39.53 -26.65
C MET A 829 4.18 -39.71 -26.27
N SER A 830 4.87 -40.65 -26.91
CA SER A 830 6.33 -40.77 -26.71
C SER A 830 7.08 -39.68 -27.47
N ALA A 831 8.32 -39.37 -27.06
CA ALA A 831 9.13 -38.37 -27.77
C ALA A 831 9.39 -38.75 -29.24
N SER A 832 9.49 -40.05 -29.53
CA SER A 832 9.68 -40.58 -30.89
C SER A 832 8.44 -40.40 -31.76
N GLU A 833 7.25 -40.66 -31.21
CA GLU A 833 5.98 -40.45 -31.92
C GLU A 833 5.74 -38.95 -32.21
N LEU A 834 6.05 -38.07 -31.24
CA LEU A 834 5.97 -36.63 -31.46
C LEU A 834 6.93 -36.18 -32.56
N ARG A 835 8.15 -36.73 -32.60
CA ARG A 835 9.14 -36.42 -33.65
C ARG A 835 8.64 -36.80 -35.03
N GLU A 836 8.07 -38.00 -35.16
CA GLU A 836 7.58 -38.52 -36.44
C GLU A 836 6.40 -37.69 -36.95
N LYS A 837 5.44 -37.35 -36.07
CA LYS A 837 4.33 -36.45 -36.40
C LYS A 837 4.83 -35.08 -36.86
N VAL A 838 5.72 -34.44 -36.11
CA VAL A 838 6.29 -33.13 -36.46
C VAL A 838 7.05 -33.18 -37.80
N LYS A 839 7.74 -34.30 -38.10
CA LYS A 839 8.44 -34.48 -39.37
C LYS A 839 7.47 -34.65 -40.54
N MET A 840 6.43 -35.47 -40.39
CA MET A 840 5.39 -35.66 -41.40
C MET A 840 4.63 -34.37 -41.70
N THR A 841 4.29 -33.59 -40.67
CA THR A 841 3.65 -32.27 -40.84
C THR A 841 4.57 -31.31 -41.61
N ASN A 842 5.87 -31.28 -41.31
CA ASN A 842 6.82 -30.43 -42.03
C ASN A 842 7.03 -30.87 -43.49
N GLU A 843 7.10 -32.18 -43.76
CA GLU A 843 7.19 -32.70 -45.13
C GLU A 843 5.90 -32.40 -45.93
N GLY A 844 4.73 -32.46 -45.28
CA GLY A 844 3.44 -32.05 -45.86
C GLY A 844 3.39 -30.57 -46.25
N ILE A 845 3.91 -29.68 -45.38
CA ILE A 845 4.01 -28.24 -45.67
C ILE A 845 4.93 -28.00 -46.89
N ILE A 846 6.08 -28.67 -46.94
CA ILE A 846 7.06 -28.51 -48.04
C ILE A 846 6.47 -29.00 -49.37
N ASN A 847 5.72 -30.10 -49.36
CA ASN A 847 5.05 -30.62 -50.55
C ASN A 847 3.92 -29.68 -51.02
N ALA A 848 3.09 -29.17 -50.10
CA ALA A 848 2.04 -28.18 -50.42
C ALA A 848 2.62 -26.85 -50.94
N PHE A 849 3.81 -26.46 -50.45
CA PHE A 849 4.51 -25.27 -50.93
C PHE A 849 5.17 -25.48 -52.31
N ARG A 850 5.71 -26.67 -52.57
CA ARG A 850 6.24 -27.06 -53.90
C ARG A 850 5.15 -27.17 -54.96
N GLU A 851 3.96 -27.65 -54.61
CA GLU A 851 2.80 -27.66 -55.52
C GLU A 851 2.31 -26.23 -55.85
N LYS A 852 2.36 -25.30 -54.89
CA LYS A 852 2.05 -23.88 -55.13
C LYS A 852 3.12 -23.13 -55.94
N GLN A 853 4.40 -23.48 -55.82
CA GLN A 853 5.49 -22.84 -56.56
C GLN A 853 5.62 -23.28 -58.03
N ALA A 854 5.01 -24.40 -58.44
CA ALA A 854 5.08 -24.87 -59.83
C ALA A 854 4.34 -23.94 -60.82
N VAL A 855 3.51 -23.01 -60.33
CA VAL A 855 2.63 -22.17 -61.18
C VAL A 855 3.22 -20.78 -61.45
N ASP A 856 4.24 -20.30 -60.74
CA ASP A 856 4.70 -18.91 -60.87
C ASP A 856 6.23 -18.81 -61.07
N ARG A 857 6.66 -19.00 -62.33
CA ARG A 857 7.98 -18.57 -62.79
C ARG A 857 7.83 -17.36 -63.72
N ASN A 858 7.72 -16.18 -63.13
CA ASN A 858 8.01 -14.93 -63.84
C ASN A 858 9.34 -14.37 -63.32
N TYR A 859 10.38 -14.45 -64.16
CA TYR A 859 11.70 -13.92 -63.83
C TYR A 859 11.64 -12.38 -63.85
N LEU A 860 12.25 -11.75 -62.83
CA LEU A 860 12.39 -10.30 -62.65
C LEU A 860 12.96 -9.52 -63.85
N GLY A 861 13.49 -10.21 -64.88
CA GLY A 861 14.02 -9.61 -66.12
C GLY A 861 12.97 -9.18 -67.14
N ASP A 862 11.73 -9.66 -67.00
CA ASP A 862 10.64 -9.41 -67.97
C ASP A 862 9.77 -8.19 -67.62
N ALA A 863 9.94 -7.63 -66.41
CA ALA A 863 9.21 -6.45 -65.94
C ALA A 863 9.95 -5.12 -66.17
N ILE A 864 11.12 -5.13 -66.82
CA ILE A 864 11.96 -3.93 -67.01
C ILE A 864 11.84 -3.45 -68.47
N SER A 865 11.43 -2.19 -68.65
CA SER A 865 11.32 -1.56 -69.97
C SER A 865 12.69 -1.45 -70.68
N ASP A 866 12.70 -1.54 -72.02
CA ASP A 866 13.93 -1.46 -72.81
C ASP A 866 14.71 -0.15 -72.62
N GLU A 867 14.01 0.92 -72.23
CA GLU A 867 14.60 2.21 -71.91
C GLU A 867 15.36 2.18 -70.57
N ALA A 868 14.83 1.46 -69.58
CA ALA A 868 15.50 1.22 -68.30
C ALA A 868 16.70 0.26 -68.44
N LYS A 869 16.60 -0.77 -69.31
CA LYS A 869 17.72 -1.65 -69.65
C LYS A 869 18.89 -0.88 -70.29
N ARG A 870 18.60 0.04 -71.23
CA ARG A 870 19.65 0.88 -71.87
C ARG A 870 20.28 1.90 -70.90
N ARG A 871 19.52 2.43 -69.95
CA ARG A 871 20.06 3.31 -68.89
C ARG A 871 20.96 2.55 -67.92
N MET A 872 20.59 1.32 -67.56
CA MET A 872 21.44 0.47 -66.70
C MET A 872 22.72 0.04 -67.41
N GLN A 873 22.69 -0.26 -68.72
CA GLN A 873 23.92 -0.57 -69.48
C GLN A 873 24.87 0.63 -69.61
N LYS A 874 24.36 1.86 -69.74
CA LYS A 874 25.18 3.08 -69.77
C LYS A 874 25.76 3.50 -68.42
N LEU A 875 25.34 2.87 -67.32
CA LEU A 875 25.89 3.12 -65.97
C LEU A 875 26.98 2.10 -65.61
N VAL A 876 27.22 1.12 -66.47
CA VAL A 876 28.19 0.03 -66.25
C VAL A 876 29.41 0.12 -67.19
N ASP A 877 29.35 1.00 -68.20
CA ASP A 877 30.52 1.52 -68.94
C ASP A 877 30.83 2.95 -68.47
#